data_AF-A0A2K3DGD8-F1
#
_entry.id   AF-A0A2K3DGD8-F1
#
_cell.length_a   1.000
_cell.length_b   1.000
_cell.length_c   1.000
_cell.angle_alpha   90.00
_cell.angle_beta   90.00
_cell.angle_gamma   90.00
#
_symmetry.space_group_name_H-M   'P 1'
#
loop_
_entity.id
_entity.type
_entity.pdbx_description
1 polymer ?
#
loop_
_entity_poly.entity_id
_entity_poly.type
_entity_poly.pdbx_seq_one_letter_code
_entity_poly.pdbx_strand_id
1 'polypeptide(L)'
;MIGRKKLRICVLQSSIENTKGAISEVDPYKKPEVYDKDGEFEWHTAYIGKATSAAQLVALAAVRPPYDVYLNLCDGAWDEDRAGRDVVEALERLNLPYTGANLPFYEPSKIEMKMAAQYYGVQVPAWVHIESAEDMEAGLAEVLAPPSMGGLGFPLIVKHPSGYGSVGMTKDSKVTNEQQLREQVSLLVQQFGGALIEEFISGREFTVLVVEEPAAPPPGSAAAACMEAVHGGAAMAAAAAAASGANGGSGGAATADQAADGATGSGRGAVGGVKDAAASLDPDLSSFRVVAYTPVECAFGPGEDFKHFDLKWNDYESLSWRPCAEPSLADRLKEAARNTFIATRGVSYGRCDFRVDGATGEIHLLEINPNCGVLYPPGLHGSADYIMSLDPAHDHLAFIRTIVAAALERHRLKQRKVRPAFFRRRPVVAAAAAPAAAPAASAAAAAAPVAAAAAPVAAAQANRHANGNGSSSSSSDCGNGHAEATTATEGAAAMEGAVAAGGEAAAAAEQRAGSGGGAGGWGLRAVMPIKAGEVVQRNEQRKHVLASRGFVQRCWPEGCRQREWFDGYAYPLNDDVWVTWSDDPGDWLPLNHSCDPNTWLQGLDAVARRDIAPGEQITIDYATFCTEHMAAFDCCCGAATCRGRVSGADHLADWVGRVYGHHVSGYVAAKRRAAGKQPQAGAATSATAAAGGPHGSAARRDAWLGKRTKH
;
A
#
# COMPACT_ATOMS: atom_id res chain seq x y z
N MET A 1 35.45 2.27 -32.46
CA MET A 1 34.16 2.66 -31.86
C MET A 1 34.43 3.76 -30.85
N ILE A 2 33.92 4.97 -31.07
CA ILE A 2 34.08 6.09 -30.13
C ILE A 2 33.29 5.71 -28.86
N GLY A 3 33.99 5.55 -27.74
CA GLY A 3 33.47 4.96 -26.51
C GLY A 3 32.28 5.74 -25.95
N ARG A 4 31.14 5.05 -25.76
CA ARG A 4 30.05 5.56 -24.93
C ARG A 4 30.62 5.83 -23.52
N LYS A 5 30.32 7.01 -22.96
CA LYS A 5 30.65 7.33 -21.57
C LYS A 5 29.94 6.32 -20.66
N LYS A 6 30.69 5.63 -19.79
CA LYS A 6 30.11 4.71 -18.79
C LYS A 6 29.22 5.50 -17.82
N LEU A 7 28.11 4.89 -17.40
CA LEU A 7 27.27 5.46 -16.35
C LEU A 7 27.97 5.25 -15.00
N ARG A 8 27.97 6.30 -14.18
CA ARG A 8 28.56 6.30 -12.84
C ARG A 8 27.51 5.94 -11.81
N ILE A 9 27.63 4.76 -11.21
CA ILE A 9 26.70 4.22 -10.23
C ILE A 9 27.28 4.37 -8.83
N CYS A 10 26.54 5.05 -7.94
CA CYS A 10 26.83 5.07 -6.51
C CYS A 10 25.98 3.99 -5.82
N VAL A 11 26.61 2.89 -5.39
CA VAL A 11 25.96 1.83 -4.61
C VAL A 11 25.87 2.28 -3.16
N LEU A 12 24.65 2.34 -2.62
CA LEU A 12 24.38 2.67 -1.23
C LEU A 12 24.10 1.36 -0.49
N GLN A 13 24.86 1.09 0.56
CA GLN A 13 24.62 -0.06 1.44
C GLN A 13 24.54 0.43 2.88
N SER A 14 23.68 -0.17 3.69
CA SER A 14 23.63 0.13 5.11
C SER A 14 24.97 -0.25 5.75
N SER A 15 25.60 0.68 6.47
CA SER A 15 26.81 0.36 7.23
C SER A 15 26.46 -0.58 8.37
N ILE A 16 27.28 -1.61 8.58
CA ILE A 16 27.22 -2.46 9.79
C ILE A 16 27.94 -1.81 10.99
N GLU A 17 28.66 -0.71 10.78
CA GLU A 17 29.35 -0.02 11.86
C GLU A 17 28.33 0.61 12.82
N ASN A 18 28.43 0.27 14.10
CA ASN A 18 27.56 0.74 15.18
C ASN A 18 26.09 0.29 15.06
N THR A 19 25.77 -0.69 14.21
CA THR A 19 24.44 -1.31 14.19
C THR A 19 24.34 -2.37 15.28
N LYS A 20 23.23 -2.35 16.04
CA LYS A 20 22.86 -3.42 16.96
C LYS A 20 21.61 -4.10 16.39
N GLY A 21 21.74 -5.31 15.88
CA GLY A 21 20.61 -6.03 15.29
C GLY A 21 20.86 -7.52 15.12
N ALA A 22 19.78 -8.31 15.13
CA ALA A 22 19.88 -9.77 15.01
C ALA A 22 20.42 -10.24 13.65
N ILE A 23 20.37 -9.37 12.62
CA ILE A 23 20.77 -9.67 11.24
C ILE A 23 22.08 -9.01 10.81
N SER A 24 22.61 -8.05 11.58
CA SER A 24 23.73 -7.19 11.15
C SER A 24 25.07 -7.93 11.04
N GLU A 25 25.21 -9.07 11.72
CA GLU A 25 26.44 -9.90 11.69
C GLU A 25 26.37 -11.01 10.63
N VAL A 26 25.18 -11.31 10.10
CA VAL A 26 24.93 -12.48 9.24
C VAL A 26 24.52 -12.13 7.80
N ASP A 27 24.08 -10.90 7.53
CA ASP A 27 23.71 -10.43 6.19
C ASP A 27 24.93 -9.82 5.45
N PRO A 28 25.51 -10.49 4.44
CA PRO A 28 26.72 -10.01 3.78
C PRO A 28 26.46 -8.78 2.90
N TYR A 29 27.51 -7.99 2.68
CA TYR A 29 27.46 -6.88 1.74
C TYR A 29 27.23 -7.37 0.30
N LYS A 30 26.39 -6.61 -0.40
CA LYS A 30 26.01 -6.85 -1.78
C LYS A 30 27.14 -6.40 -2.69
N LYS A 31 27.30 -7.08 -3.83
CA LYS A 31 28.43 -6.94 -4.76
C LYS A 31 27.96 -6.85 -6.21
N PRO A 32 27.14 -5.83 -6.58
CA PRO A 32 26.62 -5.70 -7.94
C PRO A 32 27.71 -5.65 -9.02
N GLU A 33 28.89 -5.12 -8.69
CA GLU A 33 30.03 -4.97 -9.60
C GLU A 33 30.56 -6.31 -10.14
N VAL A 34 30.32 -7.43 -9.45
CA VAL A 34 30.82 -8.75 -9.88
C VAL A 34 30.02 -9.34 -11.05
N TYR A 35 28.81 -8.81 -11.28
CA TYR A 35 27.93 -9.23 -12.36
C TYR A 35 28.19 -8.44 -13.65
N ASP A 36 28.82 -7.26 -13.54
CA ASP A 36 29.21 -6.41 -14.66
C ASP A 36 30.56 -6.82 -15.28
N LYS A 37 30.60 -8.01 -15.88
CA LYS A 37 31.85 -8.63 -16.39
C LYS A 37 32.52 -7.83 -17.50
N ASP A 38 31.73 -7.13 -18.31
CA ASP A 38 32.22 -6.31 -19.43
C ASP A 38 32.56 -4.88 -18.99
N GLY A 39 32.29 -4.54 -17.72
CA GLY A 39 32.55 -3.23 -17.14
C GLY A 39 31.75 -2.12 -17.83
N GLU A 40 30.44 -2.29 -17.99
CA GLU A 40 29.52 -1.29 -18.55
C GLU A 40 29.40 -0.05 -17.68
N PHE A 41 29.57 -0.21 -16.36
CA PHE A 41 29.37 0.83 -15.38
C PHE A 41 30.69 1.24 -14.70
N GLU A 42 30.73 2.47 -14.18
CA GLU A 42 31.73 2.92 -13.22
C GLU A 42 31.12 2.83 -11.82
N TRP A 43 31.69 1.96 -10.97
CA TRP A 43 31.14 1.63 -9.66
C TRP A 43 31.80 2.42 -8.54
N HIS A 44 30.99 2.97 -7.63
CA HIS A 44 31.43 3.54 -6.37
C HIS A 44 30.52 3.04 -5.24
N THR A 45 31.08 2.44 -4.19
CA THR A 45 30.30 1.96 -3.04
C THR A 45 30.42 2.91 -1.87
N ALA A 46 29.29 3.28 -1.27
CA ALA A 46 29.20 4.06 -0.05
C ALA A 46 28.43 3.30 1.03
N TYR A 47 29.00 3.23 2.23
CA TYR A 47 28.37 2.65 3.40
C TYR A 47 27.70 3.75 4.23
N ILE A 48 26.40 3.61 4.45
CA ILE A 48 25.54 4.66 4.99
C ILE A 48 25.15 4.30 6.42
N GLY A 49 25.53 5.13 7.38
CA GLY A 49 25.07 5.00 8.78
C GLY A 49 23.73 5.70 8.96
N LYS A 50 22.81 5.09 9.73
CA LYS A 50 21.44 5.63 9.90
C LYS A 50 21.45 7.06 10.45
N ALA A 51 22.27 7.31 11.48
CA ALA A 51 22.37 8.63 12.11
C ALA A 51 22.97 9.72 11.20
N THR A 52 23.73 9.33 10.16
CA THR A 52 24.47 10.25 9.29
C THR A 52 23.97 10.26 7.85
N SER A 53 22.93 9.51 7.53
CA SER A 53 22.50 9.24 6.15
C SER A 53 22.24 10.51 5.36
N ALA A 54 21.46 11.44 5.88
CA ALA A 54 21.18 12.70 5.22
C ALA A 54 22.46 13.50 4.88
N ALA A 55 23.40 13.61 5.83
CA ALA A 55 24.65 14.32 5.62
C ALA A 55 25.56 13.61 4.59
N GLN A 56 25.65 12.29 4.67
CA GLN A 56 26.41 11.48 3.71
C GLN A 56 25.82 11.60 2.30
N LEU A 57 24.49 11.56 2.15
CA LEU A 57 23.82 11.70 0.86
C LEU A 57 23.99 13.10 0.25
N VAL A 58 23.97 14.16 1.07
CA VAL A 58 24.32 15.52 0.62
C VAL A 58 25.76 15.57 0.10
N ALA A 59 26.71 14.97 0.81
CA ALA A 59 28.11 14.93 0.37
C ALA A 59 28.27 14.14 -0.94
N LEU A 60 27.60 12.99 -1.06
CA LEU A 60 27.60 12.18 -2.28
C LEU A 60 26.95 12.91 -3.47
N ALA A 61 25.91 13.70 -3.25
CA ALA A 61 25.27 14.54 -4.27
C ALA A 61 26.19 15.67 -4.77
N ALA A 62 27.12 16.13 -3.93
CA ALA A 62 28.07 17.19 -4.26
C ALA A 62 29.31 16.71 -5.03
N VAL A 63 29.54 15.39 -5.11
CA VAL A 63 30.69 14.81 -5.81
C VAL A 63 30.74 15.26 -7.28
N ARG A 64 31.96 15.55 -7.76
CA ARG A 64 32.22 15.96 -9.15
C ARG A 64 33.26 15.03 -9.80
N PRO A 65 32.98 14.48 -11.00
CA PRO A 65 31.69 14.54 -11.72
C PRO A 65 30.52 13.94 -10.90
N PRO A 66 29.26 14.27 -11.17
CA PRO A 66 28.12 13.69 -10.45
C PRO A 66 27.99 12.19 -10.79
N TYR A 67 27.33 11.46 -9.91
CA TYR A 67 26.82 10.12 -10.21
C TYR A 67 25.58 10.23 -11.09
N ASP A 68 25.42 9.28 -12.01
CA ASP A 68 24.27 9.25 -12.91
C ASP A 68 23.06 8.58 -12.25
N VAL A 69 23.28 7.63 -11.32
CA VAL A 69 22.24 6.92 -10.57
C VAL A 69 22.78 6.41 -9.23
N TYR A 70 21.90 6.33 -8.24
CA TYR A 70 22.17 5.77 -6.91
C TYR A 70 21.49 4.39 -6.82
N LEU A 71 22.29 3.32 -6.80
CA LEU A 71 21.81 1.96 -6.59
C LEU A 71 21.58 1.77 -5.08
N ASN A 72 20.35 1.98 -4.62
CA ASN A 72 20.01 1.86 -3.21
C ASN A 72 19.78 0.39 -2.84
N LEU A 73 20.67 -0.15 -2.00
CA LEU A 73 20.59 -1.48 -1.41
C LEU A 73 20.49 -1.40 0.13
N CYS A 74 20.17 -0.22 0.66
CA CYS A 74 19.80 -0.05 2.05
C CYS A 74 18.38 -0.59 2.27
N ASP A 75 18.22 -1.39 3.31
CA ASP A 75 17.04 -2.20 3.63
C ASP A 75 16.62 -2.08 5.11
N GLY A 76 17.21 -1.16 5.87
CA GLY A 76 16.85 -0.93 7.27
C GLY A 76 15.44 -0.39 7.45
N ALA A 77 14.73 -0.93 8.45
CA ALA A 77 13.41 -0.46 8.87
C ALA A 77 13.49 0.85 9.69
N TRP A 78 12.33 1.48 9.95
CA TRP A 78 12.29 2.72 10.72
C TRP A 78 12.80 2.57 12.17
N ASP A 79 12.58 1.43 12.79
CA ASP A 79 12.91 1.13 14.19
C ASP A 79 14.28 0.43 14.39
N GLU A 80 14.98 0.08 13.31
CA GLU A 80 16.31 -0.54 13.37
C GLU A 80 17.45 0.48 13.47
N ASP A 81 18.63 0.11 13.98
CA ASP A 81 19.82 0.99 13.91
C ASP A 81 20.48 1.00 12.51
N ARG A 82 19.83 0.41 11.50
CA ARG A 82 20.32 0.23 10.13
C ARG A 82 19.73 1.28 9.18
N ALA A 83 20.56 1.86 8.31
CA ALA A 83 20.08 2.84 7.32
C ALA A 83 19.16 2.18 6.29
N GLY A 84 18.10 2.88 5.90
CA GLY A 84 17.11 2.37 4.94
C GLY A 84 16.07 3.41 4.58
N ARG A 85 14.95 3.47 5.30
CA ARG A 85 13.88 4.44 5.05
C ARG A 85 14.37 5.90 5.02
N ASP A 86 15.29 6.25 5.91
CA ASP A 86 15.95 7.56 5.99
C ASP A 86 16.79 7.89 4.74
N VAL A 87 17.39 6.88 4.11
CA VAL A 87 18.12 7.01 2.85
C VAL A 87 17.16 7.33 1.71
N VAL A 88 16.02 6.64 1.64
CA VAL A 88 14.97 6.91 0.63
C VAL A 88 14.45 8.33 0.78
N GLU A 89 14.17 8.76 2.01
CA GLU A 89 13.72 10.12 2.29
C GLU A 89 14.75 11.18 1.85
N ALA A 90 16.04 10.95 2.12
CA ALA A 90 17.11 11.83 1.67
C ALA A 90 17.24 11.87 0.13
N LEU A 91 17.19 10.72 -0.54
CA LEU A 91 17.22 10.60 -2.00
C LEU A 91 16.08 11.36 -2.66
N GLU A 92 14.85 11.23 -2.12
CA GLU A 92 13.67 11.92 -2.63
C GLU A 92 13.75 13.44 -2.43
N ARG A 93 14.17 13.90 -1.24
CA ARG A 93 14.35 15.33 -0.91
C ARG A 93 15.43 15.99 -1.77
N LEU A 94 16.53 15.29 -2.02
CA LEU A 94 17.61 15.76 -2.90
C LEU A 94 17.26 15.62 -4.39
N ASN A 95 16.13 14.98 -4.71
CA ASN A 95 15.68 14.72 -6.06
C ASN A 95 16.77 14.00 -6.88
N LEU A 96 17.34 12.94 -6.33
CA LEU A 96 18.36 12.12 -7.00
C LEU A 96 17.69 10.99 -7.80
N PRO A 97 18.29 10.50 -8.90
CA PRO A 97 17.86 9.28 -9.57
C PRO A 97 18.31 8.05 -8.79
N TYR A 98 17.37 7.24 -8.28
CA TYR A 98 17.70 6.08 -7.44
C TYR A 98 16.85 4.84 -7.78
N THR A 99 17.43 3.65 -7.55
CA THR A 99 16.75 2.34 -7.63
C THR A 99 16.12 1.98 -6.29
N GLY A 100 15.26 0.96 -6.26
CA GLY A 100 14.56 0.53 -5.05
C GLY A 100 13.26 1.31 -4.80
N ALA A 101 12.54 0.91 -3.77
CA ALA A 101 11.23 1.43 -3.41
C ALA A 101 11.25 2.92 -3.04
N ASN A 102 10.15 3.62 -3.34
CA ASN A 102 9.87 4.97 -2.84
C ASN A 102 9.24 4.91 -1.45
N LEU A 103 9.07 6.05 -0.77
CA LEU A 103 8.56 6.07 0.61
C LEU A 103 7.22 5.32 0.80
N PRO A 104 6.19 5.49 -0.05
CA PRO A 104 4.94 4.74 0.09
C PRO A 104 5.08 3.21 -0.08
N PHE A 105 6.01 2.76 -0.91
CA PHE A 105 6.21 1.33 -1.18
C PHE A 105 7.31 0.70 -0.31
N TYR A 106 8.16 1.47 0.36
CA TYR A 106 9.33 0.94 1.05
C TYR A 106 8.96 0.08 2.27
N GLU A 107 7.95 0.52 3.02
CA GLU A 107 7.53 -0.13 4.27
C GLU A 107 6.00 -0.08 4.46
N PRO A 108 5.22 -0.70 3.54
CA PRO A 108 3.79 -0.85 3.78
C PRO A 108 3.57 -1.84 4.93
N SER A 109 2.59 -1.60 5.77
CA SER A 109 2.16 -2.56 6.78
C SER A 109 1.63 -3.84 6.11
N LYS A 110 1.71 -4.98 6.82
CA LYS A 110 1.12 -6.23 6.30
C LYS A 110 -0.38 -6.10 6.05
N ILE A 111 -1.07 -5.23 6.80
CA ILE A 111 -2.50 -4.96 6.63
C ILE A 111 -2.73 -4.21 5.32
N GLU A 112 -2.00 -3.12 5.06
CA GLU A 112 -2.08 -2.39 3.78
C GLU A 112 -1.76 -3.30 2.59
N MET A 113 -0.71 -4.12 2.70
CA MET A 113 -0.38 -5.10 1.65
C MET A 113 -1.54 -6.06 1.37
N LYS A 114 -2.20 -6.56 2.42
CA LYS A 114 -3.32 -7.50 2.27
C LYS A 114 -4.55 -6.84 1.68
N MET A 115 -4.90 -5.67 2.18
CA MET A 115 -6.02 -4.87 1.68
C MET A 115 -5.81 -4.55 0.19
N ALA A 116 -4.62 -4.09 -0.17
CA ALA A 116 -4.23 -3.82 -1.55
C ALA A 116 -4.25 -5.09 -2.41
N ALA A 117 -3.64 -6.18 -1.96
CA ALA A 117 -3.57 -7.43 -2.72
C ALA A 117 -4.97 -8.01 -2.98
N GLN A 118 -5.80 -8.08 -1.93
CA GLN A 118 -7.20 -8.44 -2.07
C GLN A 118 -7.86 -7.48 -3.05
N TYR A 119 -7.55 -6.18 -3.05
CA TYR A 119 -8.17 -5.27 -4.02
C TYR A 119 -7.92 -5.63 -5.48
N TYR A 120 -6.73 -6.12 -5.78
CA TYR A 120 -6.32 -6.47 -7.14
C TYR A 120 -6.51 -7.95 -7.49
N GLY A 121 -7.37 -8.67 -6.76
CA GLY A 121 -7.72 -10.04 -7.15
C GLY A 121 -6.87 -11.12 -6.50
N VAL A 122 -5.89 -10.74 -5.67
CA VAL A 122 -4.94 -11.66 -5.08
C VAL A 122 -5.47 -12.08 -3.71
N GLN A 123 -5.70 -13.37 -3.51
CA GLN A 123 -6.15 -13.87 -2.21
C GLN A 123 -5.06 -13.67 -1.16
N VAL A 124 -5.47 -13.54 0.08
CA VAL A 124 -4.59 -13.53 1.26
C VAL A 124 -5.19 -14.50 2.27
N PRO A 125 -4.42 -15.03 3.23
CA PRO A 125 -5.00 -15.81 4.32
C PRO A 125 -6.00 -14.96 5.11
N ALA A 126 -7.10 -15.54 5.58
CA ALA A 126 -8.01 -14.87 6.51
C ALA A 126 -7.26 -14.48 7.79
N TRP A 127 -7.58 -13.32 8.37
CA TRP A 127 -6.74 -12.70 9.38
C TRP A 127 -7.51 -11.86 10.38
N VAL A 128 -6.92 -11.68 11.56
CA VAL A 128 -7.35 -10.74 12.62
C VAL A 128 -6.12 -9.99 13.10
N HIS A 129 -6.26 -8.68 13.28
CA HIS A 129 -5.22 -7.82 13.85
C HIS A 129 -5.59 -7.42 15.28
N ILE A 130 -4.64 -7.57 16.20
CA ILE A 130 -4.70 -7.06 17.56
C ILE A 130 -3.69 -5.93 17.64
N GLU A 131 -4.17 -4.71 17.87
CA GLU A 131 -3.36 -3.49 17.80
C GLU A 131 -2.59 -3.21 19.10
N SER A 132 -3.07 -3.75 20.22
CA SER A 132 -2.60 -3.40 21.56
C SER A 132 -2.86 -4.50 22.60
N ALA A 133 -2.44 -4.26 23.84
CA ALA A 133 -2.82 -5.11 24.97
C ALA A 133 -4.30 -4.92 25.39
N GLU A 134 -4.89 -3.76 25.09
CA GLU A 134 -6.24 -3.40 25.54
C GLU A 134 -7.33 -4.10 24.74
N ASP A 135 -7.10 -4.34 23.44
CA ASP A 135 -8.00 -5.03 22.52
C ASP A 135 -7.73 -6.54 22.42
N MET A 136 -6.73 -7.06 23.12
CA MET A 136 -6.29 -8.46 23.03
C MET A 136 -7.42 -9.46 23.25
N GLU A 137 -8.22 -9.33 24.32
CA GLU A 137 -9.32 -10.27 24.59
C GLU A 137 -10.45 -10.15 23.56
N ALA A 138 -10.71 -8.96 23.03
CA ALA A 138 -11.70 -8.75 21.99
C ALA A 138 -11.25 -9.38 20.66
N GLY A 139 -9.98 -9.19 20.28
CA GLY A 139 -9.40 -9.81 19.09
C GLY A 139 -9.28 -11.33 19.20
N LEU A 140 -8.91 -11.86 20.37
CA LEU A 140 -8.93 -13.31 20.63
C LEU A 140 -10.35 -13.88 20.52
N ALA A 141 -11.36 -13.18 21.05
CA ALA A 141 -12.75 -13.59 20.90
C ALA A 141 -13.22 -13.58 19.43
N GLU A 142 -12.71 -12.64 18.61
CA GLU A 142 -12.97 -12.60 17.17
C GLU A 142 -12.31 -13.80 16.46
N VAL A 143 -11.05 -14.11 16.75
CA VAL A 143 -10.35 -15.28 16.20
C VAL A 143 -11.09 -16.58 16.55
N LEU A 144 -11.53 -16.72 17.80
CA LEU A 144 -12.16 -17.94 18.33
C LEU A 144 -13.67 -18.02 18.05
N ALA A 145 -14.27 -17.03 17.41
CA ALA A 145 -15.68 -17.06 17.05
C ALA A 145 -15.96 -18.23 16.08
N PRO A 146 -17.22 -18.71 15.99
CA PRO A 146 -17.57 -19.69 14.96
C PRO A 146 -17.29 -19.15 13.55
N PRO A 147 -16.90 -19.98 12.56
CA PRO A 147 -16.68 -19.53 11.19
C PRO A 147 -17.88 -18.81 10.56
N SER A 148 -19.11 -19.13 10.98
CA SER A 148 -20.33 -18.44 10.55
C SER A 148 -20.42 -16.98 11.00
N MET A 149 -19.61 -16.59 11.98
CA MET A 149 -19.48 -15.25 12.55
C MET A 149 -18.14 -14.60 12.19
N GLY A 150 -17.33 -15.25 11.35
CA GLY A 150 -16.06 -14.74 10.85
C GLY A 150 -14.81 -15.13 11.64
N GLY A 151 -14.90 -16.08 12.58
CA GLY A 151 -13.71 -16.58 13.26
C GLY A 151 -12.85 -17.49 12.38
N LEU A 152 -11.58 -17.67 12.78
CA LEU A 152 -10.54 -18.33 11.98
C LEU A 152 -10.41 -19.82 12.31
N GLY A 153 -10.02 -20.62 11.30
CA GLY A 153 -9.75 -22.04 11.44
C GLY A 153 -8.30 -22.35 11.77
N PHE A 154 -8.05 -23.21 12.77
CA PHE A 154 -6.72 -23.76 13.04
C PHE A 154 -6.24 -24.71 11.93
N PRO A 155 -4.92 -24.80 11.65
CA PRO A 155 -3.83 -24.08 12.32
C PRO A 155 -3.76 -22.59 11.94
N LEU A 156 -3.25 -21.77 12.87
CA LEU A 156 -3.06 -20.33 12.69
C LEU A 156 -1.57 -19.98 12.74
N ILE A 157 -1.20 -18.84 12.18
CA ILE A 157 0.14 -18.24 12.31
C ILE A 157 0.02 -16.85 12.95
N VAL A 158 0.76 -16.63 14.03
CA VAL A 158 0.80 -15.37 14.77
C VAL A 158 2.12 -14.67 14.47
N LYS A 159 2.06 -13.45 13.96
CA LYS A 159 3.26 -12.71 13.51
C LYS A 159 3.19 -11.22 13.81
N HIS A 160 4.34 -10.56 13.76
CA HIS A 160 4.44 -9.11 13.93
C HIS A 160 3.80 -8.36 12.74
N PRO A 161 2.91 -7.36 12.98
CA PRO A 161 2.23 -6.61 11.92
C PRO A 161 3.15 -5.88 10.94
N SER A 162 4.33 -5.44 11.39
CA SER A 162 5.26 -4.62 10.58
C SER A 162 6.67 -5.20 10.49
N GLY A 163 6.87 -6.48 10.83
CA GLY A 163 8.21 -7.07 10.94
C GLY A 163 8.84 -7.45 9.61
N TYR A 164 10.15 -7.23 9.49
CA TYR A 164 11.02 -7.65 8.39
C TYR A 164 11.83 -8.88 8.75
N GLY A 165 12.43 -9.55 7.75
CA GLY A 165 13.49 -10.51 8.01
C GLY A 165 13.07 -11.75 8.81
N SER A 166 11.77 -12.02 8.98
CA SER A 166 11.25 -13.03 9.92
C SER A 166 11.61 -12.73 11.39
N VAL A 167 11.92 -11.48 11.75
CA VAL A 167 12.13 -11.06 13.14
C VAL A 167 10.85 -11.30 13.94
N GLY A 168 10.99 -11.94 15.10
CA GLY A 168 9.87 -12.34 15.95
C GLY A 168 9.14 -13.62 15.50
N MET A 169 9.52 -14.23 14.37
CA MET A 169 8.96 -15.51 13.91
C MET A 169 9.78 -16.69 14.42
N THR A 170 9.16 -17.55 15.21
CA THR A 170 9.70 -18.82 15.71
C THR A 170 8.83 -19.98 15.25
N LYS A 171 9.23 -21.23 15.52
CA LYS A 171 8.37 -22.40 15.26
C LYS A 171 7.04 -22.33 15.99
N ASP A 172 7.04 -21.77 17.21
CA ASP A 172 5.85 -21.60 18.05
C ASP A 172 4.90 -20.52 17.52
N SER A 173 5.31 -19.75 16.52
CA SER A 173 4.42 -18.81 15.82
C SER A 173 3.30 -19.52 15.06
N LYS A 174 3.46 -20.80 14.72
CA LYS A 174 2.38 -21.62 14.17
C LYS A 174 1.65 -22.33 15.31
N VAL A 175 0.41 -21.92 15.56
CA VAL A 175 -0.41 -22.40 16.67
C VAL A 175 -1.53 -23.33 16.18
N THR A 176 -1.85 -24.35 16.97
CA THR A 176 -2.80 -25.42 16.60
C THR A 176 -4.01 -25.50 17.53
N ASN A 177 -4.01 -24.72 18.61
CA ASN A 177 -5.10 -24.67 19.58
C ASN A 177 -5.15 -23.29 20.28
N GLU A 178 -6.24 -23.05 21.00
CA GLU A 178 -6.49 -21.80 21.71
C GLU A 178 -5.41 -21.46 22.76
N GLN A 179 -4.90 -22.46 23.48
CA GLN A 179 -3.88 -22.21 24.51
C GLN A 179 -2.61 -21.63 23.87
N GLN A 180 -2.10 -22.29 22.82
CA GLN A 180 -0.93 -21.82 22.07
C GLN A 180 -1.17 -20.44 21.45
N LEU A 181 -2.38 -20.19 20.91
CA LEU A 181 -2.76 -18.88 20.36
C LEU A 181 -2.63 -17.78 21.42
N ARG A 182 -3.22 -17.96 22.60
CA ARG A 182 -3.19 -16.96 23.69
C ARG A 182 -1.77 -16.69 24.17
N GLU A 183 -0.97 -17.74 24.35
CA GLU A 183 0.44 -17.63 24.76
C GLU A 183 1.25 -16.83 23.73
N GLN A 184 1.13 -17.17 22.44
CA GLN A 184 1.90 -16.53 21.38
C GLN A 184 1.44 -15.09 21.09
N VAL A 185 0.13 -14.82 21.13
CA VAL A 185 -0.40 -13.44 21.01
C VAL A 185 0.10 -12.58 22.17
N SER A 186 0.04 -13.09 23.41
CA SER A 186 0.52 -12.35 24.59
C SER A 186 2.00 -12.01 24.47
N LEU A 187 2.82 -12.94 23.96
CA LEU A 187 4.24 -12.72 23.72
C LEU A 187 4.48 -11.57 22.73
N LEU A 188 3.83 -11.62 21.57
CA LEU A 188 4.04 -10.63 20.50
C LEU A 188 3.49 -9.25 20.88
N VAL A 189 2.34 -9.18 21.54
CA VAL A 189 1.79 -7.92 22.03
C VAL A 189 2.70 -7.28 23.09
N GLN A 190 3.28 -8.09 24.00
CA GLN A 190 4.24 -7.57 24.99
C GLN A 190 5.55 -7.09 24.37
N GLN A 191 6.04 -7.79 23.34
CA GLN A 191 7.33 -7.48 22.70
C GLN A 191 7.23 -6.33 21.70
N PHE A 192 6.12 -6.26 20.96
CA PHE A 192 6.01 -5.41 19.77
C PHE A 192 4.78 -4.51 19.75
N GLY A 193 3.94 -4.56 20.79
CA GLY A 193 2.73 -3.74 20.90
C GLY A 193 1.49 -4.33 20.21
N GLY A 194 1.64 -5.24 19.23
CA GLY A 194 0.51 -5.84 18.52
C GLY A 194 0.82 -7.21 17.90
N ALA A 195 -0.21 -7.88 17.40
CA ALA A 195 -0.11 -9.19 16.77
C ALA A 195 -1.07 -9.33 15.57
N LEU A 196 -0.58 -9.92 14.49
CA LEU A 196 -1.37 -10.31 13.32
C LEU A 196 -1.54 -11.84 13.34
N ILE A 197 -2.79 -12.29 13.39
CA ILE A 197 -3.17 -13.70 13.41
C ILE A 197 -3.74 -14.04 12.04
N GLU A 198 -3.27 -15.13 11.43
CA GLU A 198 -3.76 -15.57 10.12
C GLU A 198 -4.03 -17.07 10.09
N GLU A 199 -4.95 -17.50 9.23
CA GLU A 199 -5.07 -18.90 8.88
C GLU A 199 -3.78 -19.40 8.21
N PHE A 200 -3.27 -20.53 8.68
CA PHE A 200 -2.09 -21.12 8.07
C PHE A 200 -2.48 -21.91 6.82
N ILE A 201 -2.15 -21.37 5.66
CA ILE A 201 -2.38 -22.02 4.38
C ILE A 201 -1.47 -23.26 4.27
N SER A 202 -2.09 -24.43 4.26
CA SER A 202 -1.38 -25.70 4.17
C SER A 202 -1.08 -26.02 2.70
N GLY A 203 0.20 -26.06 2.33
CA GLY A 203 0.59 -26.34 0.95
C GLY A 203 2.00 -25.88 0.62
N ARG A 204 2.24 -25.55 -0.65
CA ARG A 204 3.57 -25.19 -1.17
C ARG A 204 3.82 -23.70 -1.04
N GLU A 205 5.06 -23.31 -0.73
CA GLU A 205 5.46 -21.90 -0.66
C GLU A 205 6.28 -21.51 -1.89
N PHE A 206 5.92 -20.38 -2.51
CA PHE A 206 6.59 -19.86 -3.70
C PHE A 206 7.03 -18.42 -3.48
N THR A 207 8.14 -18.08 -4.12
CA THR A 207 8.68 -16.73 -4.15
C THR A 207 8.79 -16.28 -5.61
N VAL A 208 8.38 -15.03 -5.88
CA VAL A 208 8.40 -14.42 -7.22
C VAL A 208 9.04 -13.05 -7.14
N LEU A 209 10.13 -12.84 -7.88
CA LEU A 209 10.73 -11.52 -8.06
C LEU A 209 9.91 -10.74 -9.10
N VAL A 210 9.58 -9.49 -8.80
CA VAL A 210 8.83 -8.59 -9.66
C VAL A 210 9.59 -7.28 -9.82
N VAL A 211 9.63 -6.75 -11.04
CA VAL A 211 10.43 -5.60 -11.43
C VAL A 211 9.60 -4.70 -12.33
N GLU A 212 9.74 -3.39 -12.16
CA GLU A 212 9.21 -2.43 -13.12
C GLU A 212 10.24 -2.17 -14.24
N GLU A 213 9.76 -2.18 -15.48
CA GLU A 213 10.56 -2.00 -16.69
C GLU A 213 10.03 -0.78 -17.48
N PRO A 214 10.89 0.14 -17.95
CA PRO A 214 10.46 1.21 -18.85
C PRO A 214 9.78 0.67 -20.12
N ALA A 215 8.53 1.05 -20.37
CA ALA A 215 7.75 0.56 -21.50
C ALA A 215 8.28 1.03 -22.87
N ALA A 216 8.77 2.28 -22.93
CA ALA A 216 9.30 2.90 -24.14
C ALA A 216 10.22 4.10 -23.78
N PRO A 217 11.45 3.85 -23.30
CA PRO A 217 12.38 4.93 -22.99
C PRO A 217 12.77 5.72 -24.26
N PRO A 218 13.07 7.03 -24.17
CA PRO A 218 13.40 7.84 -25.33
C PRO A 218 14.64 7.31 -26.08
N PRO A 219 14.61 7.19 -27.43
CA PRO A 219 15.75 6.72 -28.20
C PRO A 219 17.03 7.52 -27.92
N GLY A 220 18.15 6.81 -27.75
CA GLY A 220 19.45 7.42 -27.44
C GLY A 220 19.63 7.89 -25.99
N SER A 221 18.63 7.71 -25.12
CA SER A 221 18.79 7.94 -23.67
C SER A 221 19.60 6.83 -23.00
N ALA A 222 20.13 7.11 -21.79
CA ALA A 222 20.78 6.10 -20.97
C ALA A 222 19.84 4.93 -20.60
N ALA A 223 18.57 5.23 -20.29
CA ALA A 223 17.55 4.22 -20.05
C ALA A 223 17.30 3.34 -21.29
N ALA A 224 17.22 3.94 -22.49
CA ALA A 224 17.08 3.18 -23.73
C ALA A 224 18.30 2.30 -24.01
N ALA A 225 19.52 2.77 -23.76
CA ALA A 225 20.73 1.97 -23.93
C ALA A 225 20.76 0.74 -23.00
N CYS A 226 20.34 0.90 -21.73
CA CYS A 226 20.20 -0.22 -20.81
C CYS A 226 19.15 -1.23 -21.31
N MET A 227 17.99 -0.77 -21.76
CA MET A 227 16.92 -1.65 -22.25
C MET A 227 17.26 -2.35 -23.57
N GLU A 228 17.93 -1.66 -24.50
CA GLU A 228 18.46 -2.26 -25.73
C GLU A 228 19.40 -3.43 -25.43
N ALA A 229 20.24 -3.30 -24.39
CA ALA A 229 21.13 -4.38 -23.95
C ALA A 229 20.38 -5.54 -23.30
N VAL A 230 19.34 -5.28 -22.50
CA VAL A 230 18.46 -6.31 -21.92
C VAL A 230 17.75 -7.10 -23.02
N HIS A 231 17.06 -6.41 -23.94
CA HIS A 231 16.32 -7.07 -25.02
C HIS A 231 17.24 -7.77 -26.03
N GLY A 232 18.42 -7.19 -26.31
CA GLY A 232 19.45 -7.81 -27.14
C GLY A 232 20.00 -9.11 -26.51
N GLY A 233 20.27 -9.10 -25.20
CA GLY A 233 20.69 -10.28 -24.44
C GLY A 233 19.60 -11.36 -24.45
N ALA A 234 18.34 -10.99 -24.22
CA ALA A 234 17.20 -11.91 -24.29
C ALA A 234 17.06 -12.57 -25.66
N ALA A 235 17.21 -11.80 -26.76
CA ALA A 235 17.16 -12.34 -28.12
C ALA A 235 18.30 -13.32 -28.40
N MET A 236 19.51 -13.03 -27.91
CA MET A 236 20.65 -13.95 -28.01
C MET A 236 20.45 -15.23 -27.19
N ALA A 237 19.93 -15.13 -25.97
CA ALA A 237 19.61 -16.28 -25.13
C ALA A 237 18.55 -17.18 -25.77
N ALA A 238 17.48 -16.59 -26.32
CA ALA A 238 16.45 -17.33 -27.05
C ALA A 238 17.02 -18.04 -28.29
N ALA A 239 17.89 -17.38 -29.05
CA ALA A 239 18.57 -17.99 -30.19
C ALA A 239 19.49 -19.15 -29.77
N ALA A 240 20.22 -19.01 -28.65
CA ALA A 240 21.07 -20.06 -28.11
C ALA A 240 20.26 -21.28 -27.61
N ALA A 241 19.12 -21.05 -26.94
CA ALA A 241 18.21 -22.11 -26.51
C ALA A 241 17.57 -22.85 -27.70
N ALA A 242 17.21 -22.13 -28.77
CA ALA A 242 16.72 -22.75 -30.01
C ALA A 242 17.81 -23.58 -30.71
N ALA A 243 19.06 -23.12 -30.68
CA ALA A 243 20.20 -23.84 -31.26
C ALA A 243 20.58 -25.10 -30.46
N SER A 244 20.45 -25.08 -29.13
CA SER A 244 20.72 -26.26 -28.28
C SER A 244 19.60 -27.30 -28.31
N GLY A 245 18.35 -26.88 -28.57
CA GLY A 245 17.21 -27.77 -28.79
C GLY A 245 17.21 -28.52 -30.13
N ALA A 246 18.07 -28.14 -31.08
CA ALA A 246 18.16 -28.75 -32.40
C ALA A 246 19.06 -30.00 -32.46
N ASN A 247 19.65 -30.44 -31.33
CA ASN A 247 20.65 -31.51 -31.31
C ASN A 247 20.22 -32.76 -30.51
N GLY A 248 18.96 -33.19 -30.67
CA GLY A 248 18.44 -34.42 -30.10
C GLY A 248 17.30 -34.99 -30.93
N GLY A 249 17.62 -35.79 -31.94
CA GLY A 249 16.60 -36.48 -32.73
C GLY A 249 17.09 -37.09 -34.05
N SER A 250 18.01 -38.06 -33.98
CA SER A 250 18.20 -39.01 -35.09
C SER A 250 17.32 -40.24 -34.86
N GLY A 251 16.37 -40.49 -35.76
CA GLY A 251 15.82 -41.83 -35.98
C GLY A 251 14.30 -41.89 -36.12
N GLY A 252 13.83 -42.08 -37.35
CA GLY A 252 12.49 -42.64 -37.61
C GLY A 252 11.69 -41.93 -38.68
N ALA A 253 12.02 -42.19 -39.96
CA ALA A 253 11.12 -41.88 -41.07
C ALA A 253 9.93 -42.86 -41.08
N ALA A 254 8.70 -42.33 -41.15
CA ALA A 254 7.54 -43.05 -41.67
C ALA A 254 6.60 -42.04 -42.36
N THR A 255 6.34 -42.32 -43.63
CA THR A 255 5.47 -41.58 -44.57
C THR A 255 4.01 -42.04 -44.48
N ALA A 256 3.11 -41.25 -45.10
CA ALA A 256 1.74 -41.57 -45.55
C ALA A 256 0.66 -41.54 -44.44
N ASP A 257 -0.61 -41.14 -44.65
CA ASP A 257 -1.37 -40.43 -45.69
C ASP A 257 -2.75 -40.13 -45.06
N GLN A 258 -3.53 -39.29 -45.73
CA GLN A 258 -4.95 -38.93 -45.56
C GLN A 258 -5.86 -39.76 -44.62
N ALA A 259 -6.64 -39.04 -43.80
CA ALA A 259 -8.09 -39.25 -43.67
C ALA A 259 -8.78 -37.99 -43.11
N ALA A 260 -9.69 -37.45 -43.93
CA ALA A 260 -10.66 -36.43 -43.55
C ALA A 260 -11.92 -37.06 -42.94
N ASP A 261 -12.73 -36.19 -42.34
CA ASP A 261 -14.13 -36.31 -41.92
C ASP A 261 -14.51 -36.93 -40.55
N GLY A 262 -14.92 -36.04 -39.65
CA GLY A 262 -16.32 -36.02 -39.21
C GLY A 262 -16.62 -36.40 -37.77
N ALA A 263 -16.59 -35.44 -36.84
CA ALA A 263 -17.56 -35.34 -35.74
C ALA A 263 -17.49 -33.97 -35.04
N THR A 264 -18.56 -33.21 -35.23
CA THR A 264 -18.91 -31.93 -34.61
C THR A 264 -19.09 -32.05 -33.10
N GLY A 265 -18.46 -31.16 -32.32
CA GLY A 265 -18.69 -31.02 -30.89
C GLY A 265 -18.16 -29.68 -30.39
N SER A 266 -19.09 -28.79 -30.03
CA SER A 266 -18.91 -27.41 -29.57
C SER A 266 -17.96 -27.22 -28.39
N GLY A 267 -17.22 -26.10 -28.38
CA GLY A 267 -16.63 -25.58 -27.14
C GLY A 267 -15.26 -24.91 -27.25
N ARG A 268 -14.94 -24.19 -28.33
CA ARG A 268 -13.77 -23.28 -28.34
C ARG A 268 -14.12 -21.99 -27.61
N GLY A 269 -13.92 -21.95 -26.29
CA GLY A 269 -13.73 -20.71 -25.55
C GLY A 269 -12.35 -20.16 -25.90
N ALA A 270 -12.31 -19.03 -26.60
CA ALA A 270 -11.06 -18.37 -26.97
C ALA A 270 -10.33 -17.90 -25.70
N VAL A 271 -9.17 -18.50 -25.43
CA VAL A 271 -8.17 -17.96 -24.49
C VAL A 271 -7.50 -16.77 -25.19
N GLY A 272 -8.22 -15.65 -25.24
CA GLY A 272 -7.66 -14.36 -25.62
C GLY A 272 -6.88 -13.82 -24.43
N GLY A 273 -5.56 -13.92 -24.48
CA GLY A 273 -4.68 -13.38 -23.44
C GLY A 273 -4.95 -11.89 -23.21
N VAL A 274 -5.04 -11.53 -21.93
CA VAL A 274 -5.06 -10.16 -21.42
C VAL A 274 -3.73 -9.50 -21.76
N LYS A 275 -3.56 -9.08 -23.01
CA LYS A 275 -2.60 -8.03 -23.36
C LYS A 275 -3.33 -6.71 -23.21
N ASP A 276 -2.71 -5.79 -22.46
CA ASP A 276 -2.99 -4.35 -22.42
C ASP A 276 -3.94 -3.78 -21.35
N ALA A 277 -4.33 -4.53 -20.30
CA ALA A 277 -5.17 -3.98 -19.21
C ALA A 277 -4.41 -3.14 -18.16
N ALA A 278 -3.08 -3.27 -18.04
CA ALA A 278 -2.28 -2.52 -17.06
C ALA A 278 -2.04 -1.04 -17.46
N ALA A 279 -2.39 -0.64 -18.68
CA ALA A 279 -1.98 0.64 -19.27
C ALA A 279 -2.89 1.84 -18.93
N SER A 280 -3.90 1.73 -18.05
CA SER A 280 -4.86 2.84 -17.83
C SER A 280 -5.11 3.27 -16.38
N LEU A 281 -4.36 2.75 -15.40
CA LEU A 281 -4.63 3.03 -13.98
C LEU A 281 -3.87 4.24 -13.41
N ASP A 282 -2.79 4.68 -14.06
CA ASP A 282 -2.08 5.92 -13.77
C ASP A 282 -1.39 6.40 -15.06
N PRO A 283 -1.49 7.68 -15.47
CA PRO A 283 -0.67 8.19 -16.57
C PRO A 283 0.83 7.91 -16.40
N ASP A 284 1.35 7.74 -15.17
CA ASP A 284 2.73 7.28 -14.93
C ASP A 284 2.91 5.76 -15.16
N LEU A 285 1.92 4.91 -14.83
CA LEU A 285 1.97 3.47 -15.14
C LEU A 285 1.97 3.17 -16.65
N SER A 286 1.47 4.08 -17.50
CA SER A 286 1.61 3.93 -18.96
C SER A 286 3.07 3.93 -19.45
N SER A 287 3.99 4.47 -18.64
CA SER A 287 5.42 4.58 -18.97
C SER A 287 6.23 3.36 -18.52
N PHE A 288 5.64 2.47 -17.72
CA PHE A 288 6.31 1.30 -17.15
C PHE A 288 5.48 0.03 -17.36
N ARG A 289 6.14 -1.12 -17.37
CA ARG A 289 5.54 -2.45 -17.41
C ARG A 289 6.01 -3.21 -16.19
N VAL A 290 5.18 -4.11 -15.68
CA VAL A 290 5.53 -4.94 -14.53
C VAL A 290 5.89 -6.33 -15.04
N VAL A 291 7.13 -6.74 -14.80
CA VAL A 291 7.68 -8.04 -15.19
C VAL A 291 7.85 -8.91 -13.96
N ALA A 292 7.23 -10.08 -13.98
CA ALA A 292 7.39 -11.10 -12.95
C ALA A 292 8.27 -12.24 -13.47
N TYR A 293 9.30 -12.56 -12.70
CA TYR A 293 10.33 -13.53 -13.05
C TYR A 293 9.83 -14.95 -12.75
N THR A 294 10.64 -15.96 -13.05
CA THR A 294 10.29 -17.36 -12.79
C THR A 294 9.99 -17.60 -11.31
N PRO A 295 8.79 -18.10 -10.96
CA PRO A 295 8.47 -18.48 -9.59
C PRO A 295 9.35 -19.63 -9.12
N VAL A 296 9.79 -19.56 -7.88
CA VAL A 296 10.62 -20.59 -7.26
C VAL A 296 9.92 -21.08 -5.99
N GLU A 297 9.74 -22.40 -5.92
CA GLU A 297 9.25 -23.09 -4.73
C GLU A 297 10.35 -23.14 -3.67
N CYS A 298 9.98 -22.80 -2.44
CA CYS A 298 10.77 -23.06 -1.24
C CYS A 298 10.36 -24.42 -0.67
N ALA A 299 11.20 -25.43 -0.86
CA ALA A 299 11.00 -26.76 -0.32
C ALA A 299 11.69 -26.89 1.05
N PHE A 300 10.86 -27.15 2.06
CA PHE A 300 11.24 -27.25 3.47
C PHE A 300 11.78 -28.65 3.83
N GLY A 301 12.74 -28.68 4.77
CA GLY A 301 13.27 -29.91 5.32
C GLY A 301 12.25 -30.67 6.21
N PRO A 302 12.54 -31.92 6.61
CA PRO A 302 11.65 -32.69 7.48
C PRO A 302 11.34 -31.97 8.79
N GLY A 303 10.06 -31.80 9.11
CA GLY A 303 9.61 -31.12 10.34
C GLY A 303 9.48 -29.60 10.21
N GLU A 304 9.87 -29.02 9.08
CA GLU A 304 9.65 -27.62 8.75
C GLU A 304 8.53 -27.48 7.73
N ASP A 305 7.69 -26.47 7.89
CA ASP A 305 6.66 -26.17 6.90
C ASP A 305 6.38 -24.68 6.71
N PHE A 306 7.22 -23.78 7.23
CA PHE A 306 7.25 -22.34 6.92
C PHE A 306 8.61 -21.70 7.29
N LYS A 307 8.89 -20.51 6.76
CA LYS A 307 10.12 -19.75 7.08
C LYS A 307 10.02 -19.03 8.44
N HIS A 308 10.81 -19.47 9.42
CA HIS A 308 11.07 -18.76 10.68
C HIS A 308 12.49 -18.17 10.72
N PHE A 309 12.81 -17.38 11.76
CA PHE A 309 14.07 -16.63 11.85
C PHE A 309 15.32 -17.51 11.68
N ASP A 310 15.43 -18.59 12.47
CA ASP A 310 16.61 -19.48 12.41
C ASP A 310 16.77 -20.13 11.04
N LEU A 311 15.68 -20.60 10.43
CA LEU A 311 15.73 -21.21 9.11
C LEU A 311 16.21 -20.23 8.02
N LYS A 312 15.97 -18.93 8.22
CA LYS A 312 16.34 -17.89 7.27
C LYS A 312 17.77 -17.39 7.44
N TRP A 313 18.27 -17.30 8.67
CA TRP A 313 19.55 -16.63 8.96
C TRP A 313 20.64 -17.55 9.51
N ASN A 314 20.26 -18.66 10.15
CA ASN A 314 21.19 -19.60 10.78
C ASN A 314 21.30 -20.91 9.99
N ASP A 315 20.18 -21.44 9.50
CA ASP A 315 20.09 -22.75 8.84
C ASP A 315 19.65 -22.64 7.38
N TYR A 316 20.00 -21.54 6.69
CA TYR A 316 19.55 -21.26 5.32
C TYR A 316 19.90 -22.38 4.33
N GLU A 317 21.00 -23.10 4.55
CA GLU A 317 21.43 -24.23 3.73
C GLU A 317 20.45 -25.42 3.74
N SER A 318 19.56 -25.49 4.74
CA SER A 318 18.52 -26.53 4.83
C SER A 318 17.30 -26.25 3.93
N LEU A 319 17.16 -25.01 3.42
CA LEU A 319 16.16 -24.66 2.44
C LEU A 319 16.62 -25.10 1.04
N SER A 320 15.72 -25.74 0.30
CA SER A 320 15.97 -26.07 -1.10
C SER A 320 15.04 -25.27 -2.03
N TRP A 321 15.61 -24.74 -3.10
CA TRP A 321 14.90 -23.89 -4.05
C TRP A 321 14.71 -24.64 -5.37
N ARG A 322 13.49 -24.60 -5.92
CA ARG A 322 13.16 -25.29 -7.18
C ARG A 322 12.33 -24.40 -8.08
N PRO A 323 12.66 -24.24 -9.37
CA PRO A 323 11.77 -23.55 -10.30
C PRO A 323 10.39 -24.21 -10.31
N CYS A 324 9.32 -23.41 -10.36
CA CYS A 324 7.96 -23.94 -10.54
C CYS A 324 7.88 -24.73 -11.86
N ALA A 325 7.59 -26.01 -11.74
CA ALA A 325 7.61 -26.93 -12.88
C ALA A 325 6.35 -26.85 -13.73
N GLU A 326 5.23 -26.42 -13.15
CA GLU A 326 3.92 -26.39 -13.80
C GLU A 326 3.68 -25.04 -14.49
N PRO A 327 3.61 -24.97 -15.83
CA PRO A 327 3.48 -23.69 -16.54
C PRO A 327 2.24 -22.89 -16.15
N SER A 328 1.10 -23.57 -16.00
CA SER A 328 -0.16 -22.91 -15.61
C SER A 328 -0.10 -22.31 -14.20
N LEU A 329 0.56 -22.98 -13.25
CA LEU A 329 0.76 -22.43 -11.91
C LEU A 329 1.76 -21.28 -11.94
N ALA A 330 2.84 -21.42 -12.70
CA ALA A 330 3.83 -20.37 -12.87
C ALA A 330 3.21 -19.09 -13.45
N ASP A 331 2.33 -19.20 -14.45
CA ASP A 331 1.63 -18.06 -15.04
C ASP A 331 0.70 -17.38 -14.04
N ARG A 332 -0.07 -18.16 -13.26
CA ARG A 332 -0.95 -17.64 -12.20
C ARG A 332 -0.16 -16.96 -11.07
N LEU A 333 0.98 -17.52 -10.66
CA LEU A 333 1.88 -16.92 -9.66
C LEU A 333 2.51 -15.62 -10.17
N LYS A 334 2.94 -15.59 -11.43
CA LYS A 334 3.45 -14.36 -12.07
C LYS A 334 2.36 -13.30 -12.16
N GLU A 335 1.13 -13.67 -12.49
CA GLU A 335 -0.01 -12.75 -12.50
C GLU A 335 -0.32 -12.20 -11.11
N ALA A 336 -0.40 -13.07 -10.10
CA ALA A 336 -0.58 -12.66 -8.71
C ALA A 336 0.54 -11.69 -8.27
N ALA A 337 1.81 -11.98 -8.57
CA ALA A 337 2.93 -11.10 -8.25
C ALA A 337 2.84 -9.72 -8.92
N ARG A 338 2.49 -9.68 -10.22
CA ARG A 338 2.27 -8.41 -10.93
C ARG A 338 1.14 -7.62 -10.29
N ASN A 339 0.03 -8.27 -9.99
CA ASN A 339 -1.14 -7.63 -9.40
C ASN A 339 -0.83 -7.12 -7.99
N THR A 340 -0.11 -7.87 -7.17
CA THR A 340 0.36 -7.43 -5.85
C THR A 340 1.30 -6.22 -5.96
N PHE A 341 2.24 -6.24 -6.90
CA PHE A 341 3.15 -5.11 -7.10
C PHE A 341 2.39 -3.84 -7.52
N ILE A 342 1.46 -3.95 -8.47
CA ILE A 342 0.60 -2.82 -8.88
C ILE A 342 -0.26 -2.35 -7.69
N ALA A 343 -0.83 -3.29 -6.95
CA ALA A 343 -1.70 -3.00 -5.82
C ALA A 343 -1.02 -2.19 -4.73
N THR A 344 0.22 -2.54 -4.45
CA THR A 344 1.05 -1.90 -3.42
C THR A 344 1.77 -0.67 -3.94
N ARG A 345 1.41 -0.18 -5.14
CA ARG A 345 2.05 0.96 -5.82
C ARG A 345 3.57 0.76 -5.95
N GLY A 346 3.94 -0.47 -6.31
CA GLY A 346 5.31 -0.94 -6.39
C GLY A 346 6.20 -0.04 -7.25
N VAL A 347 7.40 0.22 -6.75
CA VAL A 347 8.44 1.00 -7.43
C VAL A 347 9.75 0.21 -7.44
N SER A 348 10.42 0.25 -8.58
CA SER A 348 11.65 -0.47 -8.92
C SER A 348 11.50 -1.99 -8.92
N TYR A 349 11.50 -2.63 -7.75
CA TYR A 349 11.40 -4.08 -7.63
C TYR A 349 10.91 -4.49 -6.24
N GLY A 350 10.39 -5.71 -6.16
CA GLY A 350 10.01 -6.34 -4.90
C GLY A 350 9.93 -7.85 -5.06
N ARG A 351 9.80 -8.57 -3.95
CA ARG A 351 9.67 -10.02 -3.94
C ARG A 351 8.37 -10.43 -3.27
N CYS A 352 7.47 -11.04 -4.02
CA CYS A 352 6.24 -11.58 -3.48
C CYS A 352 6.47 -13.00 -2.97
N ASP A 353 5.99 -13.29 -1.77
CA ASP A 353 5.96 -14.62 -1.19
C ASP A 353 4.50 -15.11 -1.11
N PHE A 354 4.25 -16.31 -1.60
CA PHE A 354 2.93 -16.91 -1.75
C PHE A 354 2.86 -18.29 -1.11
N ARG A 355 1.66 -18.68 -0.71
CA ARG A 355 1.31 -20.09 -0.54
C ARG A 355 0.26 -20.53 -1.51
N VAL A 356 0.43 -21.74 -2.02
CA VAL A 356 -0.54 -22.45 -2.84
C VAL A 356 -1.17 -23.52 -1.97
N ASP A 357 -2.46 -23.37 -1.68
CA ASP A 357 -3.22 -24.32 -0.88
C ASP A 357 -3.20 -25.72 -1.55
N GLY A 358 -2.85 -26.76 -0.79
CA GLY A 358 -2.70 -28.11 -1.31
C GLY A 358 -4.03 -28.80 -1.66
N ALA A 359 -5.15 -28.36 -1.07
CA ALA A 359 -6.47 -28.92 -1.30
C ALA A 359 -7.21 -28.20 -2.44
N THR A 360 -7.13 -26.86 -2.48
CA THR A 360 -7.88 -26.04 -3.45
C THR A 360 -7.04 -25.60 -4.65
N GLY A 361 -5.72 -25.52 -4.49
CA GLY A 361 -4.84 -24.92 -5.48
C GLY A 361 -4.97 -23.39 -5.59
N GLU A 362 -5.61 -22.74 -4.62
CA GLU A 362 -5.70 -21.28 -4.53
C GLU A 362 -4.36 -20.66 -4.11
N ILE A 363 -4.07 -19.47 -4.64
CA ILE A 363 -2.82 -18.73 -4.39
C ILE A 363 -3.11 -17.63 -3.39
N HIS A 364 -2.46 -17.69 -2.23
CA HIS A 364 -2.56 -16.69 -1.18
C HIS A 364 -1.24 -15.92 -1.05
N LEU A 365 -1.28 -14.60 -1.14
CA LEU A 365 -0.15 -13.74 -0.83
C LEU A 365 0.12 -13.76 0.67
N LEU A 366 1.36 -14.07 1.04
CA LEU A 366 1.84 -13.91 2.41
C LEU A 366 2.29 -12.47 2.65
N GLU A 367 3.16 -11.97 1.76
CA GLU A 367 3.71 -10.62 1.80
C GLU A 367 4.38 -10.26 0.46
N ILE A 368 4.59 -8.97 0.24
CA ILE A 368 5.57 -8.46 -0.72
C ILE A 368 6.70 -7.80 0.06
N ASN A 369 7.94 -8.08 -0.30
CA ASN A 369 9.14 -7.52 0.30
C ASN A 369 9.75 -6.48 -0.66
N PRO A 370 9.51 -5.18 -0.43
CA PRO A 370 10.23 -4.10 -1.11
C PRO A 370 11.72 -4.16 -0.74
N ASN A 371 12.60 -3.69 -1.63
CA ASN A 371 14.05 -3.68 -1.37
C ASN A 371 14.61 -5.02 -0.86
N CYS A 372 14.01 -6.14 -1.28
CA CYS A 372 14.46 -7.47 -0.86
C CYS A 372 15.94 -7.70 -1.17
N GLY A 373 16.61 -8.56 -0.39
CA GLY A 373 18.00 -8.93 -0.62
C GLY A 373 18.25 -9.44 -2.04
N VAL A 374 19.12 -8.74 -2.76
CA VAL A 374 19.52 -8.97 -4.16
C VAL A 374 21.00 -8.63 -4.32
N LEU A 375 21.62 -9.15 -5.38
CA LEU A 375 22.98 -8.83 -5.80
C LEU A 375 24.02 -9.24 -4.75
N TYR A 376 23.79 -10.38 -4.09
CA TYR A 376 24.76 -10.97 -3.18
C TYR A 376 25.99 -11.48 -3.94
N PRO A 377 27.14 -11.69 -3.28
CA PRO A 377 28.29 -12.33 -3.91
C PRO A 377 27.95 -13.74 -4.43
N PRO A 378 28.57 -14.19 -5.55
CA PRO A 378 28.39 -15.56 -6.03
C PRO A 378 28.67 -16.59 -4.93
N GLY A 379 27.73 -17.52 -4.76
CA GLY A 379 27.79 -18.55 -3.71
C GLY A 379 27.07 -18.17 -2.40
N LEU A 380 26.67 -16.90 -2.23
CA LEU A 380 25.86 -16.41 -1.11
C LEU A 380 24.47 -15.95 -1.58
N HIS A 381 23.96 -16.55 -2.65
CA HIS A 381 22.72 -16.14 -3.29
C HIS A 381 21.51 -16.29 -2.36
N GLY A 382 20.74 -15.21 -2.24
CA GLY A 382 19.38 -15.26 -1.71
C GLY A 382 18.39 -15.85 -2.72
N SER A 383 17.12 -15.88 -2.36
CA SER A 383 16.06 -16.38 -3.24
C SER A 383 15.91 -15.55 -4.52
N ALA A 384 16.07 -14.23 -4.45
CA ALA A 384 16.00 -13.36 -5.62
C ALA A 384 17.19 -13.57 -6.58
N ASP A 385 18.41 -13.75 -6.06
CA ASP A 385 19.60 -14.10 -6.85
C ASP A 385 19.47 -15.48 -7.50
N TYR A 386 18.90 -16.44 -6.78
CA TYR A 386 18.58 -17.74 -7.37
C TYR A 386 17.59 -17.58 -8.54
N ILE A 387 16.50 -16.82 -8.37
CA ILE A 387 15.54 -16.52 -9.44
C ILE A 387 16.23 -15.90 -10.67
N MET A 388 17.08 -14.90 -10.45
CA MET A 388 17.85 -14.25 -11.54
C MET A 388 18.82 -15.22 -12.22
N SER A 389 19.36 -16.21 -11.51
CA SER A 389 20.28 -17.20 -12.09
C SER A 389 19.61 -18.22 -13.04
N LEU A 390 18.27 -18.32 -13.03
CA LEU A 390 17.53 -19.32 -13.81
C LEU A 390 17.34 -18.94 -15.28
N ASP A 391 17.37 -17.65 -15.60
CA ASP A 391 17.07 -17.16 -16.95
C ASP A 391 18.18 -16.22 -17.44
N PRO A 392 18.99 -16.63 -18.43
CA PRO A 392 20.02 -15.77 -19.02
C PRO A 392 19.48 -14.47 -19.63
N ALA A 393 18.20 -14.40 -20.00
CA ALA A 393 17.56 -13.19 -20.48
C ALA A 393 17.24 -12.18 -19.36
N HIS A 394 17.16 -12.67 -18.12
CA HIS A 394 16.80 -11.91 -16.92
C HIS A 394 17.82 -12.15 -15.79
N ASP A 395 19.09 -12.24 -16.16
CA ASP A 395 20.19 -12.45 -15.23
C ASP A 395 20.46 -11.21 -14.34
N HIS A 396 21.43 -11.31 -13.43
CA HIS A 396 21.75 -10.24 -12.49
C HIS A 396 22.13 -8.93 -13.19
N LEU A 397 22.85 -8.99 -14.32
CA LEU A 397 23.24 -7.80 -15.07
C LEU A 397 22.04 -7.20 -15.82
N ALA A 398 21.17 -8.04 -16.41
CA ALA A 398 19.92 -7.61 -17.00
C ALA A 398 18.99 -6.96 -15.97
N PHE A 399 18.91 -7.52 -14.76
CA PHE A 399 18.20 -6.92 -13.63
C PHE A 399 18.77 -5.55 -13.27
N ILE A 400 20.09 -5.41 -13.08
CA ILE A 400 20.77 -4.12 -12.82
C ILE A 400 20.41 -3.10 -13.90
N ARG A 401 20.54 -3.46 -15.18
CA ARG A 401 20.22 -2.59 -16.32
C ARG A 401 18.76 -2.13 -16.25
N THR A 402 17.84 -3.04 -15.94
CA THR A 402 16.40 -2.76 -15.87
C THR A 402 16.09 -1.75 -14.76
N ILE A 403 16.56 -1.98 -13.53
CA ILE A 403 16.27 -1.09 -12.40
C ILE A 403 16.96 0.27 -12.55
N VAL A 404 18.15 0.32 -13.16
CA VAL A 404 18.85 1.58 -13.49
C VAL A 404 18.09 2.35 -14.56
N ALA A 405 17.63 1.68 -15.63
CA ALA A 405 16.81 2.30 -16.66
C ALA A 405 15.52 2.88 -16.09
N ALA A 406 14.86 2.12 -15.21
CA ALA A 406 13.65 2.55 -14.52
C ALA A 406 13.91 3.80 -13.66
N ALA A 407 14.98 3.81 -12.85
CA ALA A 407 15.35 4.96 -12.01
C ALA A 407 15.58 6.24 -12.82
N LEU A 408 16.31 6.14 -13.93
CA LEU A 408 16.59 7.26 -14.82
C LEU A 408 15.31 7.78 -15.48
N GLU A 409 14.42 6.88 -15.92
CA GLU A 409 13.16 7.26 -16.54
C GLU A 409 12.19 7.91 -15.56
N ARG A 410 12.05 7.37 -14.34
CA ARG A 410 11.25 7.98 -13.26
C ARG A 410 11.74 9.39 -12.97
N HIS A 411 13.05 9.56 -12.81
CA HIS A 411 13.65 10.86 -12.56
C HIS A 411 13.36 11.84 -13.72
N ARG A 412 13.52 11.42 -14.97
CA ARG A 412 13.21 12.24 -16.15
C ARG A 412 11.75 12.68 -16.20
N LEU A 413 10.81 11.77 -15.93
CA LEU A 413 9.37 12.07 -15.91
C LEU A 413 9.04 13.09 -14.80
N LYS A 414 9.63 12.95 -13.61
CA LYS A 414 9.50 13.91 -12.51
C LYS A 414 9.99 15.31 -12.92
N GLN A 415 11.13 15.41 -13.61
CA GLN A 415 11.66 16.68 -14.11
C GLN A 415 10.75 17.36 -15.16
N ARG A 416 9.96 16.60 -15.93
CA ARG A 416 8.98 17.16 -16.86
C ARG A 416 7.83 17.85 -16.14
N LYS A 417 7.32 17.25 -15.05
CA LYS A 417 6.20 17.79 -14.27
C LYS A 417 6.57 19.11 -13.57
N VAL A 418 7.84 19.27 -13.18
CA VAL A 418 8.35 20.48 -12.50
C VAL A 418 8.58 21.66 -13.44
N ARG A 419 8.55 21.49 -14.77
CA ARG A 419 8.66 22.61 -15.73
C ARG A 419 7.29 23.32 -15.88
N PRO A 420 7.10 24.56 -15.37
CA PRO A 420 5.84 25.26 -15.58
C PRO A 420 5.62 25.54 -17.07
N ALA A 421 4.40 25.28 -17.55
CA ALA A 421 3.98 25.54 -18.94
C ALA A 421 4.01 27.03 -19.34
N PHE A 422 4.35 27.95 -18.42
CA PHE A 422 4.24 29.40 -18.57
C PHE A 422 5.37 30.09 -19.34
N PHE A 423 6.43 29.39 -19.76
CA PHE A 423 7.51 29.97 -20.57
C PHE A 423 7.67 29.31 -21.94
N ARG A 424 6.58 29.07 -22.68
CA ARG A 424 6.68 29.05 -24.14
C ARG A 424 6.59 30.50 -24.63
N ARG A 425 7.72 31.21 -24.67
CA ARG A 425 7.80 32.39 -25.55
C ARG A 425 7.53 31.89 -26.96
N ARG A 426 6.35 32.19 -27.51
CA ARG A 426 6.11 32.11 -28.96
C ARG A 426 7.24 32.92 -29.62
N PRO A 427 7.93 32.40 -30.65
CA PRO A 427 8.77 33.26 -31.45
C PRO A 427 7.84 34.34 -32.00
N VAL A 428 8.09 35.60 -31.64
CA VAL A 428 7.48 36.71 -32.35
C VAL A 428 8.07 36.63 -33.74
N VAL A 429 7.26 36.16 -34.69
CA VAL A 429 7.57 36.30 -36.12
C VAL A 429 7.72 37.78 -36.33
N ALA A 430 8.93 38.24 -36.63
CA ALA A 430 9.20 39.62 -36.98
C ALA A 430 8.39 39.93 -38.24
N ALA A 431 7.25 40.61 -38.07
CA ALA A 431 6.51 41.17 -39.18
C ALA A 431 7.42 42.21 -39.83
N ALA A 432 7.77 41.97 -41.09
CA ALA A 432 8.51 42.90 -41.91
C ALA A 432 7.74 44.23 -41.97
N ALA A 433 8.29 45.27 -41.36
CA ALA A 433 7.78 46.62 -41.51
C ALA A 433 8.30 47.20 -42.84
N ALA A 434 7.37 47.52 -43.74
CA ALA A 434 7.63 48.27 -44.96
C ALA A 434 8.11 49.71 -44.63
N PRO A 435 8.88 50.35 -45.53
CA PRO A 435 9.63 51.55 -45.20
C PRO A 435 8.77 52.82 -45.35
N ALA A 436 8.92 53.77 -44.44
CA ALA A 436 8.39 55.12 -44.62
C ALA A 436 9.36 56.18 -44.05
N ALA A 437 9.98 56.88 -45.00
CA ALA A 437 10.37 58.30 -45.05
C ALA A 437 10.99 59.01 -43.82
N ALA A 438 12.22 59.50 -44.01
CA ALA A 438 12.78 60.69 -43.33
C ALA A 438 12.08 61.96 -43.84
N PRO A 439 11.95 63.08 -43.08
CA PRO A 439 13.03 63.91 -42.49
C PRO A 439 12.66 64.44 -41.07
N ALA A 440 13.33 65.33 -40.31
CA ALA A 440 14.33 66.37 -40.52
C ALA A 440 15.08 66.66 -39.19
N ALA A 441 16.20 67.38 -39.25
CA ALA A 441 17.11 67.68 -38.15
C ALA A 441 16.83 69.01 -37.40
N SER A 442 17.05 69.06 -36.08
CA SER A 442 17.53 70.20 -35.25
C SER A 442 17.46 69.82 -33.76
N ALA A 443 18.21 70.31 -32.78
CA ALA A 443 19.51 70.95 -32.61
C ALA A 443 19.75 71.01 -31.07
N ALA A 444 20.98 70.72 -30.64
CA ALA A 444 21.77 71.22 -29.48
C ALA A 444 21.19 71.41 -28.05
N ALA A 445 21.89 70.83 -27.05
CA ALA A 445 22.56 71.47 -25.87
C ALA A 445 22.96 70.37 -24.82
N ALA A 446 24.23 70.02 -24.59
CA ALA A 446 25.22 70.59 -23.63
C ALA A 446 24.65 70.69 -22.17
N ALA A 447 25.28 70.32 -21.03
CA ALA A 447 26.62 69.93 -20.55
C ALA A 447 26.45 69.47 -19.05
N ALA A 448 26.95 68.31 -18.57
CA ALA A 448 28.16 68.04 -17.74
C ALA A 448 28.19 68.62 -16.28
N PRO A 449 29.07 68.19 -15.34
CA PRO A 449 29.41 66.84 -14.80
C PRO A 449 29.59 66.85 -13.23
N VAL A 450 30.47 65.98 -12.67
CA VAL A 450 31.12 65.98 -11.31
C VAL A 450 30.48 65.04 -10.27
N ALA A 451 31.18 64.26 -9.43
CA ALA A 451 32.49 63.62 -9.40
C ALA A 451 32.52 62.70 -8.15
N ALA A 452 33.39 61.70 -8.17
CA ALA A 452 33.78 60.88 -7.03
C ALA A 452 34.63 61.65 -6.00
N ALA A 453 34.62 61.23 -4.74
CA ALA A 453 35.76 61.42 -3.81
C ALA A 453 35.67 60.44 -2.62
N ALA A 454 36.84 60.07 -2.10
CA ALA A 454 37.11 58.94 -1.23
C ALA A 454 37.66 59.35 0.16
N ALA A 455 37.48 58.44 1.15
CA ALA A 455 38.29 58.17 2.36
C ALA A 455 38.47 59.32 3.40
N PRO A 456 39.11 59.17 4.60
CA PRO A 456 39.83 58.00 5.20
C PRO A 456 39.76 57.77 6.77
N VAL A 457 40.21 56.57 7.21
CA VAL A 457 41.20 56.19 8.28
C VAL A 457 41.03 56.52 9.80
N ALA A 458 41.20 55.47 10.65
CA ALA A 458 42.10 55.30 11.85
C ALA A 458 41.44 54.56 13.06
N ALA A 459 41.85 53.33 13.44
CA ALA A 459 42.82 52.93 14.51
C ALA A 459 42.20 52.90 15.95
N ALA A 460 42.47 51.99 16.92
CA ALA A 460 43.59 51.08 17.20
C ALA A 460 43.23 49.98 18.26
N GLN A 461 43.96 48.85 18.23
CA GLN A 461 44.64 48.05 19.31
C GLN A 461 43.99 47.85 20.71
N ALA A 462 44.16 46.76 21.49
CA ALA A 462 44.87 45.47 21.43
C ALA A 462 44.58 44.62 22.70
N ASN A 463 44.89 43.30 22.64
CA ASN A 463 45.35 42.39 23.72
C ASN A 463 44.36 41.97 24.85
N ARG A 464 44.31 40.73 25.39
CA ARG A 464 45.27 39.61 25.53
C ARG A 464 44.50 38.31 25.94
N HIS A 465 45.00 37.14 25.50
CA HIS A 465 45.20 35.83 26.19
C HIS A 465 44.40 35.47 27.48
N ALA A 466 44.01 34.23 27.81
CA ALA A 466 44.39 32.88 27.36
C ALA A 466 43.41 31.79 27.92
N ASN A 467 43.35 30.68 27.18
CA ASN A 467 43.21 29.25 27.54
C ASN A 467 42.77 28.81 28.96
N GLY A 468 41.93 27.77 28.96
CA GLY A 468 42.33 26.49 29.59
C GLY A 468 41.24 25.72 30.35
N ASN A 469 40.90 24.54 29.83
CA ASN A 469 40.47 23.30 30.50
C ASN A 469 39.40 23.31 31.61
N GLY A 470 38.44 22.39 31.49
CA GLY A 470 37.59 21.98 32.61
C GLY A 470 36.59 20.90 32.25
N SER A 471 37.05 19.66 32.30
CA SER A 471 36.27 18.43 32.22
C SER A 471 35.36 18.20 33.44
N SER A 472 34.27 17.48 33.18
CA SER A 472 33.66 16.41 34.00
C SER A 472 33.04 16.69 35.37
N SER A 473 31.89 16.02 35.56
CA SER A 473 31.29 15.50 36.82
C SER A 473 30.77 16.57 37.78
N SER A 474 29.67 16.40 38.52
CA SER A 474 28.77 15.29 38.80
C SER A 474 27.63 15.86 39.66
N SER A 475 26.50 15.16 39.63
CA SER A 475 25.63 14.88 40.78
C SER A 475 24.83 16.00 41.46
N SER A 476 23.67 15.51 41.91
CA SER A 476 22.92 15.85 43.12
C SER A 476 21.92 17.01 43.07
N ASP A 477 20.66 16.60 42.92
CA ASP A 477 19.71 16.44 44.05
C ASP A 477 18.80 17.63 44.41
N CYS A 478 17.57 17.24 44.74
CA CYS A 478 16.54 17.93 45.52
C CYS A 478 15.86 19.20 44.96
N GLY A 479 14.61 19.01 44.53
CA GLY A 479 13.48 19.23 45.44
C GLY A 479 12.85 20.62 45.51
N ASN A 480 11.56 20.64 45.14
CA ASN A 480 10.46 21.45 45.68
C ASN A 480 10.38 22.97 45.40
N GLY A 481 9.18 23.38 44.95
CA GLY A 481 8.48 24.49 45.61
C GLY A 481 7.96 25.60 44.70
N HIS A 482 6.66 25.51 44.39
CA HIS A 482 5.67 26.59 44.19
C HIS A 482 6.15 28.06 44.24
N ALA A 483 5.72 28.88 43.27
CA ALA A 483 4.59 29.80 43.46
C ALA A 483 4.45 30.80 42.30
N GLU A 484 3.21 31.20 42.07
CA GLU A 484 2.65 32.06 41.04
C GLU A 484 3.21 33.50 41.02
N ALA A 485 3.21 34.12 39.84
CA ALA A 485 2.71 35.49 39.67
C ALA A 485 2.46 35.80 38.19
N THR A 486 1.21 36.12 37.90
CA THR A 486 0.65 36.63 36.67
C THR A 486 1.18 38.03 36.33
N THR A 487 1.31 38.35 35.03
CA THR A 487 0.67 39.54 34.41
C THR A 487 0.97 39.65 32.91
N ALA A 488 -0.12 39.64 32.14
CA ALA A 488 -0.43 40.48 31.00
C ALA A 488 0.61 40.68 29.87
N THR A 489 0.32 40.06 28.73
CA THR A 489 0.32 40.76 27.43
C THR A 489 -0.71 40.10 26.51
N GLU A 490 -1.97 40.50 26.67
CA GLU A 490 -3.00 40.34 25.63
C GLU A 490 -2.69 41.33 24.51
N GLY A 491 -2.59 40.83 23.28
CA GLY A 491 -2.43 41.70 22.10
C GLY A 491 -1.94 41.02 20.82
N ALA A 492 -2.20 39.72 20.59
CA ALA A 492 -1.91 39.10 19.28
C ALA A 492 -2.64 37.77 18.97
N ALA A 493 -3.63 37.33 19.76
CA ALA A 493 -4.23 35.98 19.64
C ALA A 493 -5.72 35.98 19.26
N ALA A 494 -6.14 36.86 18.35
CA ALA A 494 -7.53 36.94 17.87
C ALA A 494 -7.67 36.67 16.36
N MET A 495 -6.82 35.80 15.80
CA MET A 495 -7.00 35.27 14.44
C MET A 495 -6.50 33.82 14.20
N GLU A 496 -6.33 33.02 15.25
CA GLU A 496 -5.97 31.58 15.15
C GLU A 496 -7.01 30.63 15.78
N GLY A 497 -8.21 31.11 16.12
CA GLY A 497 -9.23 30.34 16.83
C GLY A 497 -10.21 29.52 15.97
N ALA A 498 -9.93 29.24 14.69
CA ALA A 498 -10.94 28.62 13.81
C ALA A 498 -10.44 27.46 12.90
N VAL A 499 -9.22 26.93 13.10
CA VAL A 499 -8.69 25.84 12.24
C VAL A 499 -8.34 24.56 13.00
N ALA A 500 -8.51 24.52 14.33
CA ALA A 500 -8.13 23.38 15.17
C ALA A 500 -9.31 22.61 15.78
N ALA A 501 -10.37 22.34 15.00
CA ALA A 501 -11.50 21.48 15.41
C ALA A 501 -11.79 20.35 14.39
N GLY A 502 -10.76 19.92 13.64
CA GLY A 502 -10.88 18.95 12.54
C GLY A 502 -10.38 17.53 12.82
N GLY A 503 -9.92 17.21 14.03
CA GLY A 503 -9.12 16.00 14.28
C GLY A 503 -9.81 14.81 14.98
N GLU A 504 -10.86 15.01 15.79
CA GLU A 504 -11.18 13.99 16.83
C GLU A 504 -12.21 12.91 16.46
N ALA A 505 -12.94 13.01 15.35
CA ALA A 505 -13.99 12.02 15.01
C ALA A 505 -13.53 10.86 14.10
N ALA A 506 -12.33 10.94 13.51
CA ALA A 506 -11.82 9.86 12.67
C ALA A 506 -11.22 8.69 13.48
N ALA A 507 -11.07 8.84 14.80
CA ALA A 507 -10.46 7.85 15.69
C ALA A 507 -11.46 6.86 16.34
N ALA A 508 -12.74 6.89 15.96
CA ALA A 508 -13.78 6.09 16.63
C ALA A 508 -14.19 4.80 15.88
N ALA A 509 -13.70 4.59 14.66
CA ALA A 509 -14.06 3.43 13.83
C ALA A 509 -12.84 2.87 13.07
N GLU A 510 -12.68 1.55 13.08
CA GLU A 510 -11.58 0.84 12.42
C GLU A 510 -12.13 -0.12 11.34
N GLN A 511 -11.41 -0.30 10.24
CA GLN A 511 -11.74 -1.26 9.18
C GLN A 511 -11.28 -2.67 9.55
N ARG A 512 -12.18 -3.67 9.45
CA ARG A 512 -11.81 -5.09 9.61
C ARG A 512 -12.36 -5.96 8.48
N ALA A 513 -11.60 -6.99 8.10
CA ALA A 513 -12.06 -8.01 7.17
C ALA A 513 -13.09 -8.91 7.87
N GLY A 514 -14.27 -9.10 7.28
CA GLY A 514 -15.29 -10.02 7.79
C GLY A 514 -15.54 -11.19 6.83
N SER A 515 -15.44 -12.42 7.31
CA SER A 515 -15.90 -13.62 6.60
C SER A 515 -17.34 -13.96 7.05
N GLY A 516 -18.34 -13.37 6.41
CA GLY A 516 -19.73 -13.69 6.73
C GLY A 516 -20.77 -13.22 5.71
N GLY A 517 -21.22 -14.15 4.85
CA GLY A 517 -22.47 -14.06 4.09
C GLY A 517 -22.36 -13.55 2.65
N GLY A 518 -21.97 -14.42 1.71
CA GLY A 518 -22.06 -14.17 0.26
C GLY A 518 -21.06 -13.11 -0.25
N ALA A 519 -19.86 -13.56 -0.62
CA ALA A 519 -18.65 -12.76 -0.87
C ALA A 519 -18.09 -12.10 0.40
N GLY A 520 -16.90 -12.53 0.85
CA GLY A 520 -16.23 -12.00 2.04
C GLY A 520 -16.15 -10.47 2.01
N GLY A 521 -16.77 -9.81 3.00
CA GLY A 521 -17.03 -8.37 2.99
C GLY A 521 -16.38 -7.67 4.18
N TRP A 522 -15.57 -6.65 3.86
CA TRP A 522 -15.00 -5.69 4.80
C TRP A 522 -16.08 -4.91 5.57
N GLY A 523 -15.86 -4.58 6.84
CA GLY A 523 -16.79 -3.75 7.61
C GLY A 523 -16.10 -2.94 8.70
N LEU A 524 -16.69 -1.79 9.03
CA LEU A 524 -16.23 -0.94 10.14
C LEU A 524 -16.70 -1.47 11.50
N ARG A 525 -15.89 -1.33 12.55
CA ARG A 525 -16.28 -1.54 13.96
C ARG A 525 -15.96 -0.31 14.80
N ALA A 526 -16.76 -0.03 15.81
CA ALA A 526 -16.50 1.05 16.75
C ALA A 526 -15.34 0.65 17.69
N VAL A 527 -14.31 1.48 17.84
CA VAL A 527 -13.20 1.23 18.79
C VAL A 527 -13.45 1.85 20.16
N MET A 528 -14.41 2.78 20.23
CA MET A 528 -14.86 3.45 21.44
C MET A 528 -16.39 3.58 21.43
N PRO A 529 -17.03 3.89 22.57
CA PRO A 529 -18.47 4.11 22.59
C PRO A 529 -18.84 5.31 21.72
N ILE A 530 -19.80 5.14 20.81
CA ILE A 530 -20.33 6.22 19.95
C ILE A 530 -21.77 6.50 20.37
N LYS A 531 -22.10 7.76 20.64
CA LYS A 531 -23.44 8.16 21.08
C LYS A 531 -24.38 8.37 19.89
N ALA A 532 -25.67 8.09 20.12
CA ALA A 532 -26.70 8.40 19.14
C ALA A 532 -26.61 9.87 18.68
N GLY A 533 -26.58 10.09 17.36
CA GLY A 533 -26.42 11.41 16.74
C GLY A 533 -24.98 11.84 16.45
N GLU A 534 -23.97 11.10 16.90
CA GLU A 534 -22.57 11.40 16.56
C GLU A 534 -22.25 10.98 15.12
N VAL A 535 -21.38 11.75 14.46
CA VAL A 535 -20.91 11.45 13.11
C VAL A 535 -19.89 10.31 13.19
N VAL A 536 -20.23 9.17 12.59
CA VAL A 536 -19.40 7.97 12.52
C VAL A 536 -18.43 8.06 11.33
N GLN A 537 -18.92 8.58 10.20
CA GLN A 537 -18.11 8.79 9.00
C GLN A 537 -18.36 10.19 8.45
N ARG A 538 -17.30 11.00 8.41
CA ARG A 538 -17.31 12.34 7.82
C ARG A 538 -16.94 12.26 6.34
N ASN A 539 -17.92 12.27 5.45
CA ASN A 539 -17.71 12.33 4.01
C ASN A 539 -17.95 13.73 3.45
N GLU A 540 -18.60 14.63 4.19
CA GLU A 540 -18.73 16.02 3.77
C GLU A 540 -17.34 16.63 3.50
N GLN A 541 -17.19 17.25 2.31
CA GLN A 541 -15.95 17.86 1.80
C GLN A 541 -14.76 16.90 1.59
N ARG A 542 -14.93 15.57 1.67
CA ARG A 542 -13.88 14.60 1.33
C ARG A 542 -13.75 14.37 -0.17
N LYS A 543 -12.56 13.93 -0.60
CA LYS A 543 -12.33 13.45 -1.97
C LYS A 543 -13.14 12.18 -2.19
N HIS A 544 -13.88 12.15 -3.29
CA HIS A 544 -14.63 10.98 -3.74
C HIS A 544 -14.16 10.60 -5.14
N VAL A 545 -14.09 9.30 -5.42
CA VAL A 545 -13.87 8.82 -6.79
C VAL A 545 -15.23 8.69 -7.47
N LEU A 546 -15.39 9.41 -8.57
CA LEU A 546 -16.61 9.42 -9.36
C LEU A 546 -16.37 8.72 -10.69
N ALA A 547 -17.26 7.80 -11.06
CA ALA A 547 -17.23 7.14 -12.34
C ALA A 547 -18.62 7.13 -12.99
N SER A 548 -18.67 7.38 -14.30
CA SER A 548 -19.88 7.15 -15.08
C SER A 548 -19.93 5.70 -15.52
N ARG A 549 -21.13 5.12 -15.61
CA ARG A 549 -21.29 3.72 -16.04
C ARG A 549 -20.74 3.50 -17.46
N GLY A 550 -20.90 4.49 -18.33
CA GLY A 550 -20.31 4.46 -19.67
C GLY A 550 -18.79 4.46 -19.68
N PHE A 551 -18.12 5.18 -18.76
CA PHE A 551 -16.67 5.11 -18.61
C PHE A 551 -16.24 3.72 -18.15
N VAL A 552 -16.90 3.19 -17.12
CA VAL A 552 -16.63 1.83 -16.60
C VAL A 552 -16.71 0.79 -17.70
N GLN A 553 -17.80 0.77 -18.47
CA GLN A 553 -17.99 -0.22 -19.53
C GLN A 553 -16.96 -0.13 -20.67
N ARG A 554 -16.41 1.06 -20.95
CA ARG A 554 -15.43 1.27 -22.02
C ARG A 554 -13.99 1.06 -21.59
N CYS A 555 -13.67 1.44 -20.36
CA CYS A 555 -12.29 1.55 -19.89
C CYS A 555 -11.90 0.39 -18.95
N TRP A 556 -12.86 -0.25 -18.29
CA TRP A 556 -12.58 -1.36 -17.38
C TRP A 556 -12.94 -2.69 -18.04
N PRO A 557 -11.95 -3.59 -18.23
CA PRO A 557 -12.18 -4.88 -18.85
C PRO A 557 -13.31 -5.67 -18.19
N GLU A 558 -14.02 -6.46 -18.98
CA GLU A 558 -15.03 -7.36 -18.45
C GLU A 558 -14.38 -8.41 -17.54
N GLY A 559 -14.97 -8.64 -16.37
CA GLY A 559 -14.41 -9.52 -15.33
C GLY A 559 -13.22 -8.94 -14.56
N CYS A 560 -12.85 -7.67 -14.75
CA CYS A 560 -11.85 -7.04 -13.88
C CYS A 560 -12.46 -6.68 -12.53
N ARG A 561 -11.67 -6.81 -11.46
CA ARG A 561 -12.15 -6.62 -10.08
C ARG A 561 -12.68 -5.21 -9.80
N GLN A 562 -12.11 -4.18 -10.43
CA GLN A 562 -12.64 -2.81 -10.34
C GLN A 562 -14.09 -2.72 -10.84
N ARG A 563 -14.42 -3.45 -11.90
CA ARG A 563 -15.78 -3.51 -12.43
C ARG A 563 -16.69 -4.36 -11.55
N GLU A 564 -16.22 -5.50 -11.07
CA GLU A 564 -16.96 -6.32 -10.10
C GLU A 564 -17.35 -5.52 -8.85
N TRP A 565 -16.46 -4.64 -8.39
CA TRP A 565 -16.73 -3.80 -7.24
C TRP A 565 -17.54 -2.57 -7.51
N PHE A 566 -17.38 -1.98 -8.69
CA PHE A 566 -18.31 -0.96 -9.10
C PHE A 566 -19.73 -1.52 -9.15
N ASP A 567 -19.89 -2.74 -9.65
CA ASP A 567 -21.18 -3.43 -9.69
C ASP A 567 -21.66 -3.86 -8.29
N GLY A 568 -20.75 -4.16 -7.35
CA GLY A 568 -21.09 -4.65 -6.00
C GLY A 568 -21.19 -3.58 -4.89
N TYR A 569 -20.44 -2.48 -4.98
CA TYR A 569 -20.23 -1.53 -3.88
C TYR A 569 -20.42 -0.06 -4.26
N ALA A 570 -20.39 0.30 -5.55
CA ALA A 570 -20.61 1.70 -5.93
C ALA A 570 -22.06 2.08 -5.62
N TYR A 571 -22.29 3.35 -5.26
CA TYR A 571 -23.63 3.88 -5.07
C TYR A 571 -23.92 5.07 -5.99
N PRO A 572 -25.16 5.19 -6.51
CA PRO A 572 -25.49 6.18 -7.51
C PRO A 572 -25.74 7.56 -6.90
N LEU A 573 -25.17 8.60 -7.50
CA LEU A 573 -25.57 9.99 -7.28
C LEU A 573 -26.71 10.39 -8.21
N ASN A 574 -26.77 9.78 -9.40
CA ASN A 574 -27.86 9.87 -10.36
C ASN A 574 -27.88 8.61 -11.25
N ASP A 575 -28.68 8.60 -12.33
CA ASP A 575 -28.82 7.45 -13.22
C ASP A 575 -27.52 7.04 -13.97
N ASP A 576 -26.51 7.92 -14.07
CA ASP A 576 -25.25 7.64 -14.79
C ASP A 576 -23.98 7.77 -13.94
N VAL A 577 -23.95 8.65 -12.95
CA VAL A 577 -22.75 8.95 -12.13
C VAL A 577 -22.83 8.28 -10.76
N TRP A 578 -21.74 7.61 -10.41
CA TRP A 578 -21.61 6.79 -9.21
C TRP A 578 -20.40 7.21 -8.40
N VAL A 579 -20.52 7.06 -7.08
CA VAL A 579 -19.38 7.08 -6.17
C VAL A 579 -18.83 5.67 -6.04
N THR A 580 -17.52 5.53 -6.19
CA THR A 580 -16.79 4.27 -6.02
C THR A 580 -15.56 4.46 -5.13
N TRP A 581 -14.88 3.38 -4.78
CA TRP A 581 -13.71 3.38 -3.91
C TRP A 581 -12.53 4.15 -4.49
N SER A 582 -11.73 4.75 -3.59
CA SER A 582 -10.41 5.30 -3.88
C SER A 582 -9.48 4.24 -4.44
N ASP A 583 -8.46 4.65 -5.19
CA ASP A 583 -7.32 3.80 -5.53
C ASP A 583 -6.36 3.63 -4.33
N ASP A 584 -6.56 4.39 -3.26
CA ASP A 584 -5.87 4.25 -1.98
C ASP A 584 -6.66 3.38 -0.99
N PRO A 585 -6.15 2.19 -0.60
CA PRO A 585 -6.78 1.35 0.42
C PRO A 585 -6.98 2.03 1.78
N GLY A 586 -6.08 2.96 2.14
CA GLY A 586 -6.19 3.70 3.40
C GLY A 586 -7.40 4.63 3.46
N ASP A 587 -7.97 5.00 2.31
CA ASP A 587 -9.16 5.87 2.22
C ASP A 587 -10.48 5.09 2.29
N TRP A 588 -10.47 3.75 2.25
CA TRP A 588 -11.71 2.97 2.20
C TRP A 588 -12.40 2.97 3.55
N LEU A 589 -13.73 2.91 3.55
CA LEU A 589 -14.53 2.91 4.78
C LEU A 589 -15.83 2.14 4.50
N PRO A 590 -15.74 0.81 4.29
CA PRO A 590 -16.88 -0.01 3.89
C PRO A 590 -17.88 -0.18 5.04
N LEU A 591 -19.12 0.23 4.78
CA LEU A 591 -20.25 0.02 5.69
C LEU A 591 -21.04 -1.19 5.21
N ASN A 592 -21.05 -2.25 6.03
CA ASN A 592 -21.80 -3.46 5.74
C ASN A 592 -23.29 -3.28 5.93
N HIS A 593 -24.05 -4.14 5.24
CA HIS A 593 -25.49 -4.14 5.33
C HIS A 593 -26.02 -4.69 6.67
N SER A 594 -26.97 -3.98 7.29
CA SER A 594 -27.91 -4.55 8.28
C SER A 594 -29.33 -4.10 7.98
N CYS A 595 -30.31 -5.00 8.18
CA CYS A 595 -31.74 -4.69 8.11
C CYS A 595 -32.22 -3.86 9.32
N ASP A 596 -31.44 -3.81 10.40
CA ASP A 596 -31.61 -2.88 11.52
C ASP A 596 -30.25 -2.23 11.81
N PRO A 597 -29.85 -1.22 11.01
CA PRO A 597 -28.53 -0.64 11.10
C PRO A 597 -28.38 0.26 12.33
N ASN A 598 -27.16 0.34 12.84
CA ASN A 598 -26.80 1.28 13.90
C ASN A 598 -26.35 2.66 13.37
N THR A 599 -26.24 2.83 12.04
CA THR A 599 -26.04 4.13 11.39
C THR A 599 -27.12 4.45 10.35
N TRP A 600 -27.19 5.72 9.97
CA TRP A 600 -28.03 6.24 8.90
C TRP A 600 -27.35 7.43 8.20
N LEU A 601 -27.86 7.84 7.04
CA LEU A 601 -27.28 8.95 6.28
C LEU A 601 -27.75 10.31 6.78
N GLN A 602 -26.85 11.28 6.81
CA GLN A 602 -27.17 12.69 6.97
C GLN A 602 -26.29 13.51 6.03
N GLY A 603 -26.86 13.93 4.89
CA GLY A 603 -26.04 14.44 3.79
C GLY A 603 -25.21 13.30 3.19
N LEU A 604 -23.90 13.50 3.09
CA LEU A 604 -22.94 12.45 2.73
C LEU A 604 -22.40 11.69 3.95
N ASP A 605 -22.59 12.21 5.16
CA ASP A 605 -22.07 11.61 6.39
C ASP A 605 -22.90 10.39 6.83
N ALA A 606 -22.23 9.44 7.49
CA ALA A 606 -22.89 8.39 8.26
C ALA A 606 -22.93 8.80 9.73
N VAL A 607 -24.12 8.78 10.32
CA VAL A 607 -24.38 9.22 11.70
C VAL A 607 -24.95 8.05 12.52
N ALA A 608 -24.58 7.95 13.78
CA ALA A 608 -25.08 6.93 14.68
C ALA A 608 -26.60 7.11 14.91
N ARG A 609 -27.38 6.07 14.59
CA ARG A 609 -28.84 6.02 14.78
C ARG A 609 -29.21 5.67 16.23
N ARG A 610 -28.31 4.99 16.93
CA ARG A 610 -28.39 4.64 18.37
C ARG A 610 -26.99 4.63 18.96
N ASP A 611 -26.90 4.50 20.28
CA ASP A 611 -25.61 4.23 20.93
C ASP A 611 -24.99 2.95 20.35
N ILE A 612 -23.69 3.01 20.06
CA ILE A 612 -22.87 1.93 19.49
C ILE A 612 -21.79 1.58 20.51
N ALA A 613 -21.71 0.31 20.90
CA ALA A 613 -20.71 -0.15 21.86
C ALA A 613 -19.34 -0.36 21.19
N PRO A 614 -18.22 -0.26 21.94
CA PRO A 614 -16.91 -0.73 21.46
C PRO A 614 -16.99 -2.18 20.96
N GLY A 615 -16.31 -2.47 19.85
CA GLY A 615 -16.32 -3.76 19.14
C GLY A 615 -17.56 -4.02 18.27
N GLU A 616 -18.61 -3.21 18.38
CA GLU A 616 -19.83 -3.39 17.60
C GLU A 616 -19.61 -3.01 16.12
N GLN A 617 -20.12 -3.83 15.20
CA GLN A 617 -20.00 -3.55 13.76
C GLN A 617 -20.89 -2.37 13.37
N ILE A 618 -20.29 -1.39 12.71
CA ILE A 618 -20.96 -0.23 12.15
C ILE A 618 -21.60 -0.67 10.83
N THR A 619 -22.93 -0.54 10.76
CA THR A 619 -23.73 -1.06 9.66
C THR A 619 -24.71 -0.01 9.15
N ILE A 620 -25.09 -0.13 7.87
CA ILE A 620 -26.03 0.74 7.18
C ILE A 620 -27.05 -0.08 6.39
N ASP A 621 -28.24 0.46 6.13
CA ASP A 621 -29.22 -0.22 5.26
C ASP A 621 -29.06 0.24 3.82
N TYR A 622 -28.79 -0.70 2.91
CA TYR A 622 -28.58 -0.39 1.49
C TYR A 622 -29.83 0.17 0.81
N ALA A 623 -31.03 -0.04 1.38
CA ALA A 623 -32.24 0.63 0.91
C ALA A 623 -32.20 2.16 1.03
N THR A 624 -31.24 2.72 1.78
CA THR A 624 -31.08 4.17 1.96
C THR A 624 -30.29 4.84 0.85
N PHE A 625 -29.53 4.11 0.02
CA PHE A 625 -28.72 4.69 -1.06
C PHE A 625 -28.68 3.87 -2.36
N CYS A 626 -28.91 2.56 -2.30
CA CYS A 626 -28.98 1.71 -3.49
C CYS A 626 -30.34 1.81 -4.19
N THR A 627 -30.35 1.44 -5.48
CA THR A 627 -31.53 1.52 -6.37
C THR A 627 -31.62 0.26 -7.25
N GLU A 628 -32.46 0.26 -8.30
CA GLU A 628 -32.67 -0.85 -9.24
C GLU A 628 -31.40 -1.41 -9.90
N HIS A 629 -30.31 -0.67 -9.83
CA HIS A 629 -29.02 -1.04 -10.38
C HIS A 629 -28.19 -1.96 -9.48
N MET A 630 -28.57 -2.11 -8.21
CA MET A 630 -27.92 -3.01 -7.26
C MET A 630 -28.45 -4.44 -7.43
N ALA A 631 -27.53 -5.41 -7.51
CA ALA A 631 -27.88 -6.83 -7.54
C ALA A 631 -28.53 -7.27 -6.20
N ALA A 632 -29.57 -8.10 -6.27
CA ALA A 632 -30.21 -8.65 -5.08
C ALA A 632 -29.36 -9.77 -4.47
N PHE A 633 -29.36 -9.86 -3.14
CA PHE A 633 -28.61 -10.88 -2.40
C PHE A 633 -29.40 -11.43 -1.21
N ASP A 634 -29.06 -12.65 -0.77
CA ASP A 634 -29.64 -13.28 0.41
C ASP A 634 -28.92 -12.77 1.67
N CYS A 635 -29.70 -12.24 2.62
CA CYS A 635 -29.21 -11.48 3.75
C CYS A 635 -29.15 -12.33 5.03
N CYS A 636 -27.96 -12.36 5.64
CA CYS A 636 -27.68 -13.07 6.89
C CYS A 636 -27.24 -12.12 8.03
N CYS A 637 -27.68 -10.86 8.03
CA CYS A 637 -27.18 -9.80 8.92
C CYS A 637 -27.44 -10.01 10.44
N GLY A 638 -28.18 -11.04 10.84
CA GLY A 638 -28.45 -11.35 12.26
C GLY A 638 -29.47 -10.45 12.97
N ALA A 639 -29.96 -9.37 12.34
CA ALA A 639 -31.01 -8.53 12.90
C ALA A 639 -32.31 -9.34 13.14
N ALA A 640 -33.01 -9.07 14.25
CA ALA A 640 -34.31 -9.70 14.54
C ALA A 640 -35.37 -9.43 13.45
N THR A 641 -35.20 -8.31 12.73
CA THR A 641 -36.04 -7.87 11.61
C THR A 641 -35.38 -8.15 10.25
N CYS A 642 -34.46 -9.11 10.17
CA CYS A 642 -33.78 -9.48 8.93
C CYS A 642 -34.79 -9.79 7.82
N ARG A 643 -34.61 -9.18 6.65
CA ARG A 643 -35.48 -9.36 5.47
C ARG A 643 -35.28 -10.69 4.76
N GLY A 644 -34.18 -11.41 5.04
CA GLY A 644 -33.79 -12.63 4.34
C GLY A 644 -33.29 -12.40 2.90
N ARG A 645 -33.83 -11.41 2.17
CA ARG A 645 -33.35 -10.99 0.85
C ARG A 645 -33.40 -9.47 0.73
N VAL A 646 -32.30 -8.87 0.27
CA VAL A 646 -32.16 -7.44 0.01
C VAL A 646 -32.17 -7.21 -1.49
N SER A 647 -32.91 -6.19 -1.94
CA SER A 647 -33.06 -5.90 -3.37
C SER A 647 -32.93 -4.43 -3.70
N GLY A 648 -32.54 -4.12 -4.94
CA GLY A 648 -32.50 -2.76 -5.45
C GLY A 648 -33.86 -2.04 -5.45
N ALA A 649 -34.98 -2.75 -5.32
CA ALA A 649 -36.32 -2.15 -5.24
C ALA A 649 -36.69 -1.70 -3.81
N ASP A 650 -35.92 -2.11 -2.79
CA ASP A 650 -36.26 -1.88 -1.38
C ASP A 650 -36.36 -0.39 -1.04
N HIS A 651 -35.60 0.47 -1.74
CA HIS A 651 -35.61 1.92 -1.57
C HIS A 651 -36.98 2.58 -1.80
N LEU A 652 -37.91 1.92 -2.51
CA LEU A 652 -39.28 2.39 -2.74
C LEU A 652 -40.30 1.85 -1.73
N ALA A 653 -39.89 0.93 -0.86
CA ALA A 653 -40.80 0.34 0.11
C ALA A 653 -41.31 1.38 1.12
N ASP A 654 -42.53 1.18 1.62
CA ASP A 654 -43.15 2.14 2.54
C ASP A 654 -42.43 2.20 3.89
N TRP A 655 -41.84 1.08 4.32
CA TRP A 655 -41.12 1.00 5.58
C TRP A 655 -39.86 1.87 5.59
N VAL A 656 -39.18 2.08 4.46
CA VAL A 656 -38.01 2.98 4.37
C VAL A 656 -38.38 4.39 4.82
N GLY A 657 -39.55 4.88 4.41
CA GLY A 657 -40.05 6.20 4.81
C GLY A 657 -40.41 6.28 6.28
N ARG A 658 -40.91 5.19 6.86
CA ARG A 658 -41.27 5.10 8.29
C ARG A 658 -40.03 4.97 9.19
N VAL A 659 -39.04 4.20 8.78
CA VAL A 659 -37.85 3.87 9.58
C VAL A 659 -36.77 4.93 9.45
N TYR A 660 -36.48 5.38 8.22
CA TYR A 660 -35.36 6.29 7.96
C TYR A 660 -35.81 7.73 7.69
N GLY A 661 -37.06 7.97 7.31
CA GLY A 661 -37.57 9.32 7.07
C GLY A 661 -36.74 10.06 6.01
N HIS A 662 -35.97 11.06 6.46
CA HIS A 662 -35.09 11.87 5.63
C HIS A 662 -33.65 11.34 5.56
N HIS A 663 -33.30 10.31 6.32
CA HIS A 663 -31.96 9.74 6.40
C HIS A 663 -31.68 8.74 5.27
N VAL A 664 -31.85 9.21 4.03
CA VAL A 664 -31.58 8.50 2.79
C VAL A 664 -30.77 9.40 1.85
N SER A 665 -30.08 8.83 0.87
CA SER A 665 -29.32 9.59 -0.11
C SER A 665 -30.21 10.56 -0.88
N GLY A 666 -29.63 11.66 -1.36
CA GLY A 666 -30.37 12.66 -2.16
C GLY A 666 -31.05 12.05 -3.39
N TYR A 667 -30.42 11.03 -3.98
CA TYR A 667 -30.94 10.31 -5.12
C TYR A 667 -32.11 9.39 -4.76
N VAL A 668 -32.02 8.60 -3.69
CA VAL A 668 -33.14 7.80 -3.19
C VAL A 668 -34.31 8.68 -2.78
N ALA A 669 -34.06 9.81 -2.10
CA ALA A 669 -35.10 10.78 -1.78
C ALA A 669 -35.82 11.31 -3.04
N ALA A 670 -35.08 11.58 -4.12
CA ALA A 670 -35.65 12.01 -5.39
C ALA A 670 -36.51 10.92 -6.05
N LYS A 671 -36.01 9.68 -6.15
CA LYS A 671 -36.77 8.53 -6.70
C LYS A 671 -38.04 8.27 -5.90
N ARG A 672 -37.98 8.30 -4.56
CA ARG A 672 -39.15 8.15 -3.68
C ARG A 672 -40.20 9.24 -3.92
N ARG A 673 -39.77 10.50 -4.04
CA ARG A 673 -40.67 11.62 -4.38
C ARG A 673 -41.33 11.41 -5.75
N ALA A 674 -40.57 11.00 -6.76
CA ALA A 674 -41.09 10.71 -8.09
C ALA A 674 -42.11 9.56 -8.08
N ALA A 675 -41.93 8.57 -7.20
CA ALA A 675 -42.86 7.46 -6.99
C ALA A 675 -44.06 7.80 -6.06
N GLY A 676 -44.24 9.07 -5.67
CA GLY A 676 -45.33 9.49 -4.79
C GLY A 676 -45.19 9.01 -3.34
N LYS A 677 -44.01 8.52 -2.93
CA LYS A 677 -43.72 8.07 -1.57
C LYS A 677 -43.23 9.26 -0.75
N GLN A 678 -44.10 9.83 0.11
CA GLN A 678 -43.69 10.91 1.00
C GLN A 678 -42.85 10.40 2.19
N PRO A 679 -41.91 11.20 2.71
CA PRO A 679 -41.27 10.93 3.99
C PRO A 679 -42.35 11.05 5.09
N GLN A 680 -42.70 9.93 5.71
CA GLN A 680 -43.59 9.92 6.86
C GLN A 680 -42.71 9.89 8.12
N ALA A 681 -42.41 11.06 8.68
CA ALA A 681 -41.87 11.12 10.02
C ALA A 681 -42.94 10.66 11.01
N GLY A 682 -42.74 9.54 11.70
CA GLY A 682 -43.74 8.96 12.59
C GLY A 682 -43.16 8.11 13.72
N ALA A 683 -43.09 8.72 14.90
CA ALA A 683 -42.87 8.17 16.24
C ALA A 683 -41.50 7.51 16.52
N ALA A 684 -40.72 8.16 17.38
CA ALA A 684 -39.75 7.47 18.22
C ALA A 684 -40.48 6.32 18.93
N THR A 685 -40.23 5.07 18.51
CA THR A 685 -40.66 3.91 19.25
C THR A 685 -39.80 3.83 20.51
N SER A 686 -40.27 4.46 21.58
CA SER A 686 -39.91 4.04 22.93
C SER A 686 -40.42 2.62 23.10
N ALA A 687 -39.55 1.63 22.89
CA ALA A 687 -39.81 0.27 23.31
C ALA A 687 -39.68 0.19 24.84
N THR A 688 -40.66 0.74 25.57
CA THR A 688 -40.94 0.29 26.92
C THR A 688 -41.67 -1.05 26.80
N ALA A 689 -40.98 -2.12 27.18
CA ALA A 689 -41.52 -3.46 27.26
C ALA A 689 -42.80 -3.48 28.12
N ALA A 690 -43.94 -3.72 27.49
CA ALA A 690 -45.15 -4.11 28.19
C ALA A 690 -45.01 -5.57 28.62
N ALA A 691 -44.54 -5.79 29.84
CA ALA A 691 -44.65 -7.07 30.52
C ALA A 691 -46.12 -7.30 30.91
N GLY A 692 -46.86 -8.03 30.07
CA GLY A 692 -48.12 -8.65 30.46
C GLY A 692 -47.85 -9.94 31.23
N GLY A 693 -48.01 -9.91 32.55
CA GLY A 693 -48.01 -11.11 33.37
C GLY A 693 -49.33 -11.89 33.28
N PRO A 694 -49.36 -13.17 33.72
CA PRO A 694 -50.57 -13.79 34.22
C PRO A 694 -50.64 -13.73 35.75
N HIS A 695 -51.84 -13.46 36.23
CA HIS A 695 -52.29 -13.47 37.63
C HIS A 695 -51.89 -14.72 38.42
N GLY A 696 -51.62 -14.57 39.73
CA GLY A 696 -51.41 -15.74 40.59
C GLY A 696 -51.09 -15.63 42.09
N SER A 697 -51.50 -14.58 42.81
CA SER A 697 -51.72 -14.53 44.28
C SER A 697 -50.57 -14.62 45.32
N ALA A 698 -50.62 -13.65 46.25
CA ALA A 698 -50.25 -13.67 47.69
C ALA A 698 -48.75 -13.83 48.06
N ALA A 699 -48.11 -13.05 48.95
CA ALA A 699 -48.57 -12.23 50.06
C ALA A 699 -47.46 -11.25 50.56
N ARG A 700 -47.89 -10.13 51.18
CA ARG A 700 -47.26 -9.32 52.27
C ARG A 700 -45.88 -8.68 52.01
N ARG A 701 -45.79 -7.36 51.86
CA ARG A 701 -45.73 -6.26 52.89
C ARG A 701 -44.46 -6.31 53.75
N ASP A 702 -43.57 -5.33 53.52
CA ASP A 702 -42.99 -4.37 54.50
C ASP A 702 -42.16 -3.32 53.68
N ALA A 703 -42.54 -2.03 53.64
CA ALA A 703 -42.15 -0.95 54.57
C ALA A 703 -40.62 -0.64 54.49
N TRP A 704 -40.07 0.58 54.37
CA TRP A 704 -40.55 1.96 54.42
C TRP A 704 -39.33 2.90 54.16
N LEU A 705 -39.53 3.93 53.32
CA LEU A 705 -39.00 5.31 53.35
C LEU A 705 -37.55 5.71 53.70
N GLY A 706 -37.05 6.62 52.85
CA GLY A 706 -36.31 7.84 53.24
C GLY A 706 -34.78 7.73 53.12
N LYS A 707 -34.01 8.74 52.70
CA LYS A 707 -34.21 10.20 52.63
C LYS A 707 -33.22 10.79 51.62
N ARG A 708 -33.61 11.93 51.04
CA ARG A 708 -32.70 12.97 50.53
C ARG A 708 -31.76 13.46 51.64
N THR A 709 -30.50 13.76 51.31
CA THR A 709 -29.89 15.11 51.47
C THR A 709 -28.47 15.15 50.90
N LYS A 710 -28.25 16.13 50.02
CA LYS A 710 -27.05 16.99 49.84
C LYS A 710 -25.69 16.43 50.30
N HIS A 711 -24.78 16.21 49.36
CA HIS A 711 -23.77 17.20 48.96
C HIS A 711 -23.29 16.96 47.54
#